data_AF-A0A819EWS1-F1
#
_entry.id   AF-A0A819EWS1-F1
#
_cell.length_a   1.000
_cell.length_b   1.000
_cell.length_c   1.000
_cell.angle_alpha   90.00
_cell.angle_beta   90.00
_cell.angle_gamma   90.00
#
_symmetry.space_group_name_H-M   'P 1'
#
loop_
_entity.id
_entity.type
_entity.pdbx_description
1 polymer ?
#
loop_
_entity_poly.entity_id
_entity_poly.type
_entity_poly.pdbx_seq_one_letter_code
_entity_poly.pdbx_strand_id
1 'polypeptide(L)'
;MEYSTGFMPISVALEDFNNDNQLDIVVANFWDKTVSILIGYGNGSFRDQRTYIVGVGPQSVAVGDFNSDNRMDIVVSNNIENTVNVLLGHGNGSFDDRRTYRAGYELQSVVIGDFNNDTRLDMVVANSYSNTVSVLLRYDRGALANETTFSSGDGSRLQSVVVFDLNNDSFLDIVVANDGTNNIGVLLGNGNGTFRDQLKFSTGVHSHPHSIALGDFNVDDQMDIAVANRVTKNIILFLGDGNGMFESQDSNDNVYDATPLFIGAGDLNNDETSEIIVTYYGIDNVDVFAVYDTGYFPKQTTYLTGSWPQSTAIGDFNNDTRLDIVVANAYSKTVSVRLGYGNGSFGDQQAYSTGDLSYSVAIGDVNNDARLDIVVANMGDNTVSVLLGYGNGSFADQQTYSTGFKPQGVAVGDFNNDAQLDIVVVNSGNHTVSVLLGYRNGSFADQLTFSTGWAPQSIAVGDFNNDTCLDIVVPNFGDQTVSILLGYGNGSFDNQKTYSIGDDPMCVAVGDFNNDGLLDIVVTNDGRNSVRILLGYGNGSFRDETAYSTDSHAIFVSVGDFNNDNRLDIVIANWDKNTISVLIGHGNGSFGHQRTYSTGSSPTFVTVGDLNNDTRLDIVVVNNGDSTVSIFLGHRNLALEKQVTLITGTGSQPRSFALGDFNNDNQTDIAVVNSRTNNVGIFLGYGNYSFTNQTTFLTGTTPISIATGDLNKDNILDIIIANHDTDSIGVFLGA
;
A
#
# COMPACT_ATOMS: atom_id res chain seq x y z
N MET A 1 -0.94 -29.12 -28.32
CA MET A 1 -0.39 -30.45 -28.68
C MET A 1 -0.26 -31.27 -27.40
N GLU A 2 -0.38 -32.59 -27.47
CA GLU A 2 -0.15 -33.46 -26.31
C GLU A 2 1.04 -34.37 -26.54
N TYR A 3 1.87 -34.52 -25.51
CA TYR A 3 3.03 -35.39 -25.52
C TYR A 3 2.99 -36.33 -24.32
N SER A 4 3.25 -37.62 -24.56
CA SER A 4 3.31 -38.61 -23.48
C SER A 4 4.49 -38.35 -22.55
N THR A 5 4.27 -38.55 -21.25
CA THR A 5 5.28 -38.55 -20.19
C THR A 5 5.33 -39.90 -19.50
N GLY A 6 5.93 -39.99 -18.31
CA GLY A 6 5.78 -41.13 -17.41
C GLY A 6 4.50 -41.03 -16.58
N PHE A 7 4.29 -42.05 -15.73
CA PHE A 7 3.07 -42.22 -14.94
C PHE A 7 2.90 -41.15 -13.85
N MET A 8 1.77 -40.45 -13.88
CA MET A 8 1.35 -39.39 -12.94
C MET A 8 2.34 -38.22 -12.85
N PRO A 9 2.44 -37.39 -13.91
CA PRO A 9 3.29 -36.20 -13.90
C PRO A 9 2.78 -35.17 -12.89
N ILE A 10 3.67 -34.62 -12.06
CA ILE A 10 3.31 -33.76 -10.91
C ILE A 10 3.95 -32.37 -10.91
N SER A 11 5.09 -32.23 -11.59
CA SER A 11 5.86 -30.98 -11.65
C SER A 11 6.51 -30.88 -13.02
N VAL A 12 6.52 -29.67 -13.58
CA VAL A 12 7.07 -29.35 -14.90
C VAL A 12 7.95 -28.11 -14.81
N ALA A 13 9.07 -28.12 -15.53
CA ALA A 13 9.96 -26.98 -15.69
C ALA A 13 10.46 -26.88 -17.14
N LEU A 14 10.89 -25.68 -17.55
CA LEU A 14 11.38 -25.37 -18.89
C LEU A 14 12.82 -24.90 -18.81
N GLU A 15 13.67 -25.36 -19.73
CA GLU A 15 15.06 -24.89 -19.85
C GLU A 15 15.68 -25.39 -21.16
N ASP A 16 16.77 -24.79 -21.64
CA ASP A 16 17.53 -25.32 -22.80
C ASP A 16 18.54 -26.40 -22.36
N PHE A 17 18.20 -27.68 -22.56
CA PHE A 17 19.07 -28.81 -22.18
C PHE A 17 20.08 -29.20 -23.26
N ASN A 18 19.99 -28.60 -24.44
CA ASN A 18 20.77 -28.99 -25.60
C ASN A 18 21.59 -27.84 -26.23
N ASN A 19 21.55 -26.67 -25.60
CA ASN A 19 22.29 -25.45 -25.93
C ASN A 19 21.99 -24.96 -27.37
N ASP A 20 20.78 -25.19 -27.87
CA ASP A 20 20.29 -24.67 -29.16
C ASP A 20 19.45 -23.40 -29.02
N ASN A 21 19.47 -22.82 -27.83
CA ASN A 21 18.76 -21.63 -27.38
C ASN A 21 17.23 -21.80 -27.44
N GLN A 22 16.70 -23.03 -27.48
CA GLN A 22 15.25 -23.29 -27.48
C GLN A 22 14.87 -23.95 -26.16
N LEU A 23 13.69 -23.60 -25.65
CA LEU A 23 13.19 -24.21 -24.42
C LEU A 23 12.83 -25.69 -24.66
N ASP A 24 13.42 -26.55 -23.84
CA ASP A 24 13.07 -27.95 -23.66
C ASP A 24 12.22 -28.12 -22.39
N ILE A 25 11.65 -29.31 -22.19
CA ILE A 25 10.74 -29.59 -21.08
C ILE A 25 11.28 -30.74 -20.23
N VAL A 26 11.21 -30.59 -18.90
CA VAL A 26 11.38 -31.69 -17.94
C VAL A 26 10.13 -31.86 -17.09
N VAL A 27 9.74 -33.12 -16.85
CA VAL A 27 8.54 -33.48 -16.08
C VAL A 27 8.87 -34.56 -15.05
N ALA A 28 8.49 -34.36 -13.79
CA ALA A 28 8.62 -35.35 -12.73
C ALA A 28 7.41 -36.29 -12.69
N ASN A 29 7.64 -37.61 -12.77
CA ASN A 29 6.60 -38.64 -12.84
C ASN A 29 6.51 -39.43 -11.52
N PHE A 30 5.52 -39.12 -10.68
CA PHE A 30 5.48 -39.53 -9.27
C PHE A 30 5.57 -41.05 -9.06
N TRP A 31 4.85 -41.84 -9.86
CA TRP A 31 4.78 -43.29 -9.67
C TRP A 31 5.68 -44.10 -10.60
N ASP A 32 6.17 -43.51 -11.69
CA ASP A 32 7.08 -44.17 -12.64
C ASP A 32 8.55 -44.14 -12.20
N LYS A 33 8.86 -43.37 -11.15
CA LYS A 33 10.21 -43.18 -10.60
C LYS A 33 11.17 -42.45 -11.55
N THR A 34 10.63 -41.77 -12.55
CA THR A 34 11.37 -41.18 -13.66
C THR A 34 11.14 -39.67 -13.75
N VAL A 35 12.01 -39.00 -14.48
CA VAL A 35 11.67 -37.77 -15.19
C VAL A 35 11.55 -38.05 -16.68
N SER A 36 10.66 -37.32 -17.35
CA SER A 36 10.54 -37.26 -18.80
C SER A 36 11.18 -35.99 -19.32
N ILE A 37 11.98 -36.09 -20.38
CA ILE A 37 12.65 -34.95 -21.02
C ILE A 37 12.22 -34.90 -22.49
N LEU A 38 11.74 -33.74 -22.91
CA LEU A 38 11.25 -33.50 -24.26
C LEU A 38 12.03 -32.34 -24.87
N ILE A 39 12.76 -32.63 -25.94
CA ILE A 39 13.63 -31.67 -26.62
C ILE A 39 12.83 -30.93 -27.69
N GLY A 40 12.87 -29.59 -27.65
CA GLY A 40 12.17 -28.69 -28.55
C GLY A 40 12.77 -28.66 -29.96
N TYR A 41 11.93 -28.27 -30.92
CA TYR A 41 12.36 -27.87 -32.26
C TYR A 41 12.27 -26.35 -32.48
N GLY A 42 11.90 -25.59 -31.44
CA GLY A 42 11.89 -24.12 -31.47
C GLY A 42 10.74 -23.52 -32.26
N ASN A 43 9.78 -24.37 -32.62
CA ASN A 43 8.50 -23.99 -33.24
C ASN A 43 7.32 -24.43 -32.34
N GLY A 44 7.59 -24.62 -31.04
CA GLY A 44 6.62 -25.13 -30.08
C GLY A 44 6.34 -26.64 -30.14
N SER A 45 6.99 -27.40 -31.03
CA SER A 45 6.87 -28.86 -31.08
C SER A 45 8.10 -29.57 -30.49
N PHE A 46 7.91 -30.79 -30.01
CA PHE A 46 8.92 -31.55 -29.27
C PHE A 46 9.19 -32.94 -29.87
N ARG A 47 10.38 -33.47 -29.58
CA ARG A 47 10.75 -34.88 -29.80
C ARG A 47 9.98 -35.80 -28.85
N ASP A 48 9.96 -37.09 -29.19
CA ASP A 48 9.51 -38.13 -28.26
C ASP A 48 10.31 -38.08 -26.96
N GLN A 49 9.60 -38.27 -25.84
CA GLN A 49 10.19 -38.22 -24.51
C GLN A 49 11.35 -39.20 -24.38
N ARG A 50 12.37 -38.77 -23.62
CA ARG A 50 13.37 -39.66 -23.04
C ARG A 50 13.16 -39.71 -21.54
N THR A 51 13.13 -40.92 -20.99
CA THR A 51 12.95 -41.11 -19.56
C THR A 51 14.27 -41.44 -18.88
N TYR A 52 14.47 -40.85 -17.70
CA TYR A 52 15.61 -41.13 -16.85
C TYR A 52 15.10 -41.52 -15.47
N ILE A 53 15.66 -42.59 -14.90
CA ILE A 53 15.26 -43.05 -13.57
C ILE A 53 15.86 -42.11 -12.53
N VAL A 54 15.03 -41.57 -11.65
CA VAL A 54 15.46 -40.61 -10.62
C VAL A 54 15.18 -41.11 -9.22
N GLY A 55 14.12 -41.87 -8.95
CA GLY A 55 13.84 -42.39 -7.60
C GLY A 55 12.35 -42.51 -7.32
N VAL A 56 11.94 -43.07 -6.19
CA VAL A 56 10.51 -43.29 -5.87
C VAL A 56 9.83 -42.03 -5.35
N GLY A 57 8.70 -41.67 -5.95
CA GLY A 57 7.94 -40.47 -5.62
C GLY A 57 8.60 -39.15 -6.05
N PRO A 58 9.05 -38.97 -7.31
CA PRO A 58 9.46 -37.65 -7.81
C PRO A 58 8.36 -36.62 -7.54
N GLN A 59 8.69 -35.56 -6.80
CA GLN A 59 7.69 -34.61 -6.29
C GLN A 59 7.88 -33.19 -6.85
N SER A 60 9.13 -32.76 -7.02
CA SER A 60 9.50 -31.44 -7.51
C SER A 60 10.77 -31.56 -8.34
N VAL A 61 10.86 -30.75 -9.41
CA VAL A 61 12.00 -30.66 -10.30
C VAL A 61 12.53 -29.22 -10.33
N ALA A 62 13.85 -29.08 -10.34
CA ALA A 62 14.56 -27.83 -10.57
C ALA A 62 15.66 -28.04 -11.62
N VAL A 63 16.01 -26.98 -12.34
CA VAL A 63 16.91 -27.00 -13.51
C VAL A 63 17.98 -25.92 -13.36
N GLY A 64 19.23 -26.23 -13.65
CA GLY A 64 20.35 -25.33 -13.39
C GLY A 64 21.69 -25.92 -13.80
N ASP A 65 22.72 -25.10 -14.02
CA ASP A 65 24.10 -25.57 -14.18
C ASP A 65 24.77 -25.70 -12.81
N PHE A 66 24.70 -26.89 -12.20
CA PHE A 66 25.20 -27.10 -10.83
C PHE A 66 26.69 -27.39 -10.81
N ASN A 67 27.25 -27.84 -11.93
CA ASN A 67 28.64 -28.25 -12.03
C ASN A 67 29.54 -27.21 -12.71
N SER A 68 28.93 -26.08 -13.13
CA SER A 68 29.56 -24.94 -13.78
C SER A 68 30.26 -25.31 -15.10
N ASP A 69 29.68 -26.23 -15.87
CA ASP A 69 30.17 -26.60 -17.20
C ASP A 69 29.39 -25.95 -18.36
N ASN A 70 28.54 -24.96 -18.05
CA ASN A 70 27.63 -24.25 -18.94
C ASN A 70 26.64 -25.18 -19.63
N ARG A 71 26.16 -26.20 -18.91
CA ARG A 71 25.14 -27.12 -19.37
C ARG A 71 24.11 -27.28 -18.27
N MET A 72 22.86 -27.34 -18.68
CA MET A 72 21.76 -27.43 -17.74
C MET A 72 21.64 -28.88 -17.24
N ASP A 73 21.68 -29.03 -15.92
CA ASP A 73 21.45 -30.26 -15.20
C ASP A 73 20.05 -30.24 -14.56
N ILE A 74 19.63 -31.40 -14.06
CA ILE A 74 18.31 -31.59 -13.45
C ILE A 74 18.46 -32.08 -12.01
N VAL A 75 17.68 -31.50 -11.10
CA VAL A 75 17.55 -31.93 -9.71
C VAL A 75 16.12 -32.35 -9.44
N VAL A 76 15.96 -33.47 -8.74
CA VAL A 76 14.65 -34.02 -8.39
C VAL A 76 14.60 -34.39 -6.93
N SER A 77 13.61 -33.87 -6.21
CA SER A 77 13.28 -34.33 -4.86
C SER A 77 12.34 -35.54 -4.92
N ASN A 78 12.69 -36.62 -4.22
CA ASN A 78 11.93 -37.87 -4.20
C ASN A 78 11.31 -38.05 -2.81
N ASN A 79 10.00 -37.87 -2.73
CA ASN A 79 9.23 -37.86 -1.49
C ASN A 79 9.26 -39.21 -0.77
N ILE A 80 9.07 -40.31 -1.51
CA ILE A 80 8.95 -41.66 -0.92
C ILE A 80 10.33 -42.27 -0.63
N GLU A 81 11.28 -42.10 -1.56
CA GLU A 81 12.64 -42.63 -1.41
C GLU A 81 13.50 -41.78 -0.44
N ASN A 82 13.05 -40.57 -0.08
CA ASN A 82 13.75 -39.63 0.80
C ASN A 82 15.13 -39.23 0.27
N THR A 83 15.19 -38.92 -1.04
CA THR A 83 16.45 -38.61 -1.73
C THR A 83 16.32 -37.43 -2.68
N VAL A 84 17.41 -36.69 -2.83
CA VAL A 84 17.61 -35.72 -3.90
C VAL A 84 18.46 -36.39 -4.96
N ASN A 85 18.03 -36.35 -6.22
CA ASN A 85 18.76 -36.96 -7.33
C ASN A 85 19.14 -35.91 -8.35
N VAL A 86 20.41 -35.94 -8.77
CA VAL A 86 21.00 -35.00 -9.72
C VAL A 86 21.40 -35.74 -11.00
N LEU A 87 20.99 -35.22 -12.15
CA LEU A 87 21.29 -35.74 -13.48
C LEU A 87 22.09 -34.68 -14.24
N LEU A 88 23.36 -34.96 -14.52
CA LEU A 88 24.22 -34.00 -15.21
C LEU A 88 24.00 -33.96 -16.71
N GLY A 89 23.85 -32.76 -17.26
CA GLY A 89 23.62 -32.51 -18.66
C GLY A 89 24.88 -32.67 -19.50
N HIS A 90 24.73 -33.27 -20.67
CA HIS A 90 25.79 -33.32 -21.68
C HIS A 90 25.74 -32.14 -22.67
N GLY A 91 24.76 -31.23 -22.51
CA GLY A 91 24.56 -30.08 -23.42
C GLY A 91 24.12 -30.50 -24.82
N ASN A 92 23.46 -31.65 -24.93
CA ASN A 92 22.93 -32.21 -26.17
C ASN A 92 21.55 -32.88 -25.95
N GLY A 93 20.89 -32.60 -24.82
CA GLY A 93 19.64 -33.22 -24.40
C GLY A 93 19.78 -34.66 -23.89
N SER A 94 20.98 -35.08 -23.48
CA SER A 94 21.20 -36.34 -22.75
C SER A 94 21.90 -36.12 -21.42
N PHE A 95 21.71 -37.05 -20.49
CA PHE A 95 22.11 -36.90 -19.10
C PHE A 95 22.84 -38.14 -18.57
N ASP A 96 23.72 -37.90 -17.60
CA ASP A 96 24.34 -38.95 -16.79
C ASP A 96 23.31 -39.77 -16.00
N ASP A 97 23.73 -40.95 -15.52
CA ASP A 97 22.99 -41.70 -14.51
C ASP A 97 22.81 -40.85 -13.23
N ARG A 98 21.66 -41.04 -12.56
CA ARG A 98 21.32 -40.30 -11.33
C ARG A 98 22.42 -40.40 -10.28
N ARG A 99 22.73 -39.28 -9.65
CA ARG A 99 23.54 -39.22 -8.44
C ARG A 99 22.63 -38.95 -7.25
N THR A 100 22.64 -39.88 -6.31
CA THR A 100 21.69 -39.91 -5.19
C THR A 100 22.29 -39.32 -3.93
N TYR A 101 21.57 -38.38 -3.35
CA TYR A 101 21.89 -37.75 -2.08
C TYR A 101 20.75 -37.97 -1.10
N ARG A 102 21.10 -38.21 0.16
CA ARG A 102 20.11 -38.27 1.23
C ARG A 102 19.81 -36.85 1.69
N ALA A 103 18.58 -36.66 2.13
CA ALA A 103 18.11 -35.47 2.83
C ALA A 103 17.23 -35.97 4.00
N GLY A 104 16.31 -35.13 4.48
CA GLY A 104 15.29 -35.55 5.42
C GLY A 104 14.24 -36.51 4.84
N TYR A 105 13.14 -36.67 5.55
CA TYR A 105 12.02 -37.55 5.21
C TYR A 105 10.83 -36.76 4.62
N GLU A 106 10.16 -37.34 3.62
CA GLU A 106 9.04 -36.77 2.84
C GLU A 106 9.36 -35.40 2.24
N LEU A 107 10.29 -35.37 1.28
CA LEU A 107 10.65 -34.15 0.55
C LEU A 107 9.45 -33.62 -0.25
N GLN A 108 9.13 -32.35 -0.12
CA GLN A 108 7.98 -31.73 -0.80
C GLN A 108 8.37 -30.77 -1.93
N SER A 109 9.47 -30.05 -1.77
CA SER A 109 9.93 -29.06 -2.73
C SER A 109 11.44 -28.96 -2.71
N VAL A 110 12.02 -28.70 -3.88
CA VAL A 110 13.43 -28.34 -4.06
C VAL A 110 13.52 -26.99 -4.75
N VAL A 111 14.38 -26.12 -4.23
CA VAL A 111 14.70 -24.82 -4.80
C VAL A 111 16.22 -24.69 -4.90
N ILE A 112 16.67 -23.90 -5.86
CA ILE A 112 18.07 -23.77 -6.23
C ILE A 112 18.49 -22.32 -6.17
N GLY A 113 19.76 -22.08 -5.90
CA GLY A 113 20.32 -20.74 -5.74
C GLY A 113 21.74 -20.80 -5.19
N ASP A 114 22.47 -19.70 -5.26
CA ASP A 114 23.80 -19.59 -4.69
C ASP A 114 23.72 -19.16 -3.21
N PHE A 115 23.59 -20.12 -2.30
CA PHE A 115 23.40 -19.84 -0.87
C PHE A 115 24.73 -19.60 -0.14
N ASN A 116 25.86 -19.82 -0.81
CA ASN A 116 27.19 -19.63 -0.26
C ASN A 116 28.05 -18.58 -0.98
N ASN A 117 27.43 -17.85 -1.91
CA ASN A 117 28.01 -16.77 -2.71
C ASN A 117 29.34 -17.18 -3.41
N ASP A 118 29.43 -18.43 -3.86
CA ASP A 118 30.60 -18.94 -4.62
C ASP A 118 30.36 -19.00 -6.12
N THR A 119 29.28 -18.38 -6.61
CA THR A 119 28.77 -18.31 -7.98
C THR A 119 28.23 -19.63 -8.52
N ARG A 120 28.10 -20.65 -7.67
CA ARG A 120 27.58 -21.97 -8.05
C ARG A 120 26.20 -22.19 -7.43
N LEU A 121 25.37 -22.93 -8.15
CA LEU A 121 24.06 -23.29 -7.65
C LEU A 121 24.17 -24.39 -6.58
N ASP A 122 23.60 -24.11 -5.42
CA ASP A 122 23.34 -25.08 -4.36
C ASP A 122 21.84 -25.46 -4.34
N MET A 123 21.45 -26.31 -3.39
CA MET A 123 20.09 -26.85 -3.29
C MET A 123 19.52 -26.70 -1.88
N VAL A 124 18.27 -26.27 -1.80
CA VAL A 124 17.45 -26.21 -0.59
C VAL A 124 16.25 -27.13 -0.76
N VAL A 125 15.99 -27.95 0.26
CA VAL A 125 14.94 -28.97 0.21
C VAL A 125 14.10 -28.95 1.48
N ALA A 126 12.79 -28.82 1.31
CA ALA A 126 11.82 -28.87 2.40
C ALA A 126 11.42 -30.32 2.71
N ASN A 127 11.63 -30.77 3.95
CA ASN A 127 11.41 -32.15 4.41
C ASN A 127 10.23 -32.18 5.39
N SER A 128 9.05 -32.59 4.90
CA SER A 128 7.79 -32.48 5.64
C SER A 128 7.78 -33.32 6.91
N TYR A 129 8.06 -34.62 6.81
CA TYR A 129 8.00 -35.53 7.96
C TYR A 129 9.11 -35.26 8.98
N SER A 130 10.29 -34.85 8.51
CA SER A 130 11.42 -34.54 9.40
C SER A 130 11.33 -33.17 10.06
N ASN A 131 10.43 -32.30 9.60
CA ASN A 131 10.36 -30.91 10.04
C ASN A 131 11.72 -30.17 9.92
N THR A 132 12.38 -30.35 8.76
CA THR A 132 13.70 -29.76 8.50
C THR A 132 13.79 -29.19 7.09
N VAL A 133 14.68 -28.22 6.93
CA VAL A 133 15.19 -27.77 5.64
C VAL A 133 16.60 -28.35 5.48
N SER A 134 16.84 -29.05 4.37
CA SER A 134 18.18 -29.57 4.03
C SER A 134 18.81 -28.64 3.02
N VAL A 135 20.02 -28.16 3.32
CA VAL A 135 20.84 -27.33 2.44
C VAL A 135 22.03 -28.17 2.01
N LEU A 136 22.13 -28.40 0.71
CA LEU A 136 23.18 -29.20 0.11
C LEU A 136 24.08 -28.28 -0.70
N LEU A 137 25.27 -28.02 -0.16
CA LEU A 137 26.23 -27.06 -0.73
C LEU A 137 27.22 -27.74 -1.68
N ARG A 138 27.53 -27.01 -2.75
CA ARG A 138 28.58 -27.25 -3.74
C ARG A 138 28.48 -28.59 -4.44
N TYR A 139 28.31 -28.54 -5.76
CA TYR A 139 28.53 -29.69 -6.61
C TYR A 139 29.79 -29.46 -7.48
N ASP A 140 30.90 -30.16 -7.19
CA ASP A 140 32.07 -30.19 -8.07
C ASP A 140 32.34 -31.61 -8.61
N ARG A 141 32.13 -31.81 -9.92
CA ARG A 141 32.51 -33.02 -10.68
C ARG A 141 32.15 -34.38 -10.05
N GLY A 142 31.18 -34.49 -9.13
CA GLY A 142 31.28 -35.66 -8.26
C GLY A 142 30.28 -35.79 -7.16
N ALA A 143 30.34 -34.89 -6.20
CA ALA A 143 29.78 -35.10 -4.88
C ALA A 143 29.35 -33.77 -4.25
N LEU A 144 28.17 -33.77 -3.62
CA LEU A 144 27.79 -32.74 -2.66
C LEU A 144 28.69 -32.86 -1.44
N ALA A 145 29.36 -31.76 -1.07
CA ALA A 145 30.39 -31.80 -0.04
C ALA A 145 29.79 -31.79 1.39
N ASN A 146 28.71 -31.07 1.62
CA ASN A 146 28.10 -30.88 2.95
C ASN A 146 26.57 -30.81 2.87
N GLU A 147 25.89 -31.76 3.52
CA GLU A 147 24.48 -31.62 3.90
C GLU A 147 24.44 -30.92 5.26
N THR A 148 23.77 -29.78 5.33
CA THR A 148 23.43 -29.12 6.59
C THR A 148 21.92 -29.11 6.73
N THR A 149 21.42 -29.53 7.88
CA THR A 149 19.98 -29.59 8.15
C THR A 149 19.62 -28.56 9.20
N PHE A 150 18.57 -27.79 8.92
CA PHE A 150 18.04 -26.76 9.79
C PHE A 150 16.64 -27.18 10.23
N SER A 151 16.43 -27.30 11.54
CA SER A 151 15.11 -27.68 12.06
C SER A 151 14.13 -26.52 11.95
N SER A 152 12.90 -26.79 11.52
CA SER A 152 11.78 -25.86 11.62
C SER A 152 10.94 -26.08 12.90
N GLY A 153 11.35 -27.01 13.76
CA GLY A 153 10.66 -27.39 15.00
C GLY A 153 9.69 -28.55 14.86
N ASP A 154 9.32 -29.17 15.98
CA ASP A 154 8.51 -30.40 15.98
C ASP A 154 7.10 -30.18 15.41
N GLY A 155 6.72 -31.01 14.45
CA GLY A 155 5.37 -31.03 13.88
C GLY A 155 5.11 -29.99 12.78
N SER A 156 6.12 -29.27 12.31
CA SER A 156 5.98 -28.25 11.27
C SER A 156 5.42 -28.73 9.93
N ARG A 157 5.72 -29.96 9.47
CA ARG A 157 5.15 -30.54 8.24
C ARG A 157 5.24 -29.62 7.02
N LEU A 158 6.45 -29.14 6.71
CA LEU A 158 6.69 -28.15 5.66
C LEU A 158 5.98 -28.52 4.35
N GLN A 159 5.32 -27.54 3.71
CA GLN A 159 4.60 -27.71 2.44
C GLN A 159 5.18 -26.87 1.30
N SER A 160 5.49 -25.60 1.57
CA SER A 160 6.05 -24.67 0.60
C SER A 160 7.38 -24.12 1.11
N VAL A 161 8.28 -23.85 0.15
CA VAL A 161 9.54 -23.15 0.37
C VAL A 161 9.74 -22.16 -0.77
N VAL A 162 10.10 -20.92 -0.41
CA VAL A 162 10.48 -19.86 -1.34
C VAL A 162 11.82 -19.27 -0.89
N VAL A 163 12.59 -18.74 -1.83
CA VAL A 163 13.92 -18.17 -1.55
C VAL A 163 14.04 -16.81 -2.21
N PHE A 164 14.56 -15.85 -1.46
CA PHE A 164 14.78 -14.47 -1.89
C PHE A 164 15.72 -13.79 -0.88
N ASP A 165 16.31 -12.66 -1.23
CA ASP A 165 17.04 -11.81 -0.29
C ASP A 165 16.03 -10.94 0.49
N LEU A 166 15.73 -11.29 1.74
CA LEU A 166 14.69 -10.65 2.55
C LEU A 166 15.23 -9.56 3.47
N ASN A 167 16.55 -9.37 3.50
CA ASN A 167 17.22 -8.40 4.36
C ASN A 167 18.21 -7.50 3.60
N ASN A 168 18.15 -7.52 2.26
CA ASN A 168 19.00 -6.79 1.33
C ASN A 168 20.50 -6.95 1.58
N ASP A 169 20.94 -8.09 2.10
CA ASP A 169 22.35 -8.39 2.33
C ASP A 169 23.03 -9.07 1.13
N SER A 170 22.28 -9.23 0.02
CA SER A 170 22.65 -9.93 -1.21
C SER A 170 22.81 -11.44 -1.04
N PHE A 171 22.43 -12.02 0.09
CA PHE A 171 22.40 -13.46 0.30
C PHE A 171 20.98 -14.00 0.26
N LEU A 172 20.84 -15.22 -0.27
CA LEU A 172 19.53 -15.85 -0.34
C LEU A 172 19.08 -16.34 1.04
N ASP A 173 17.88 -15.93 1.41
CA ASP A 173 17.14 -16.39 2.58
C ASP A 173 16.11 -17.45 2.19
N ILE A 174 15.56 -18.12 3.20
CA ILE A 174 14.57 -19.19 3.01
C ILE A 174 13.32 -18.89 3.84
N VAL A 175 12.14 -18.94 3.21
CA VAL A 175 10.85 -18.94 3.90
C VAL A 175 10.17 -20.29 3.75
N VAL A 176 9.63 -20.83 4.84
CA VAL A 176 8.90 -22.11 4.86
C VAL A 176 7.53 -21.98 5.50
N ALA A 177 6.54 -22.63 4.87
CA ALA A 177 5.19 -22.77 5.41
C ALA A 177 5.12 -24.00 6.33
N ASN A 178 4.96 -23.79 7.64
CA ASN A 178 4.87 -24.87 8.62
C ASN A 178 3.40 -25.30 8.83
N ASP A 179 2.81 -26.00 7.85
CA ASP A 179 1.39 -26.43 7.81
C ASP A 179 0.91 -27.17 9.06
N GLY A 180 1.77 -27.93 9.75
CA GLY A 180 1.39 -28.59 10.99
C GLY A 180 1.37 -27.68 12.22
N THR A 181 1.67 -26.39 12.05
CA THR A 181 1.74 -25.37 13.11
C THR A 181 0.97 -24.10 12.74
N ASN A 182 1.28 -23.00 13.44
CA ASN A 182 0.62 -21.71 13.35
C ASN A 182 1.59 -20.58 12.93
N ASN A 183 2.64 -20.90 12.16
CA ASN A 183 3.67 -19.93 11.79
C ASN A 183 4.31 -20.25 10.45
N ILE A 184 4.92 -19.23 9.84
CA ILE A 184 5.98 -19.41 8.86
C ILE A 184 7.34 -19.34 9.55
N GLY A 185 8.34 -20.00 8.97
CA GLY A 185 9.73 -19.91 9.39
C GLY A 185 10.57 -19.15 8.37
N VAL A 186 11.37 -18.19 8.82
CA VAL A 186 12.37 -17.49 7.99
C VAL A 186 13.76 -17.86 8.47
N LEU A 187 14.64 -18.26 7.56
CA LEU A 187 16.04 -18.53 7.82
C LEU A 187 16.88 -17.55 7.02
N LEU A 188 17.54 -16.61 7.71
CA LEU A 188 18.41 -15.64 7.07
C LEU A 188 19.77 -16.26 6.74
N GLY A 189 20.20 -16.14 5.49
CA GLY A 189 21.48 -16.60 4.97
C GLY A 189 22.65 -15.79 5.53
N ASN A 190 23.80 -16.45 5.67
CA ASN A 190 25.06 -15.76 6.00
C ASN A 190 26.02 -15.68 4.81
N GLY A 191 25.55 -15.98 3.59
CA GLY A 191 26.36 -15.97 2.36
C GLY A 191 27.49 -16.98 2.33
N ASN A 192 27.44 -18.02 3.17
CA ASN A 192 28.44 -19.09 3.22
C ASN A 192 27.80 -20.48 3.33
N GLY A 193 26.50 -20.57 2.98
CA GLY A 193 25.69 -21.77 3.05
C GLY A 193 25.21 -22.15 4.45
N THR A 194 25.49 -21.30 5.45
CA THR A 194 24.88 -21.41 6.78
C THR A 194 23.78 -20.37 6.95
N PHE A 195 22.83 -20.69 7.81
CA PHE A 195 21.69 -19.82 8.12
C PHE A 195 21.65 -19.51 9.61
N ARG A 196 21.07 -18.36 9.96
CA ARG A 196 20.73 -18.03 11.33
C ARG A 196 19.66 -18.96 11.87
N ASP A 197 19.46 -18.92 13.19
CA ASP A 197 18.34 -19.62 13.82
C ASP A 197 17.02 -19.16 13.20
N GLN A 198 16.10 -20.10 12.98
CA GLN A 198 14.82 -19.82 12.35
C GLN A 198 14.03 -18.79 13.17
N LEU A 199 13.68 -17.69 12.51
CA LEU A 199 12.70 -16.73 12.99
C LEU A 199 11.31 -17.28 12.69
N LYS A 200 10.40 -17.23 13.67
CA LYS A 200 9.05 -17.76 13.54
C LYS A 200 8.04 -16.62 13.63
N PHE A 201 7.23 -16.48 12.59
CA PHE A 201 6.20 -15.45 12.51
C PHE A 201 4.82 -16.09 12.56
N SER A 202 4.04 -15.72 13.58
CA SER A 202 2.73 -16.31 13.84
C SER A 202 1.73 -15.95 12.74
N THR A 203 1.07 -16.96 12.18
CA THR A 203 -0.05 -16.80 11.24
C THR A 203 -1.41 -16.98 11.91
N GLY A 204 -1.47 -16.86 13.24
CA GLY A 204 -2.70 -16.99 14.01
C GLY A 204 -2.99 -18.41 14.48
N VAL A 205 -3.87 -18.53 15.47
CA VAL A 205 -4.11 -19.79 16.19
C VAL A 205 -4.91 -20.77 15.33
N HIS A 206 -4.37 -21.98 15.12
CA HIS A 206 -4.91 -23.03 14.23
C HIS A 206 -4.98 -22.62 12.76
N SER A 207 -3.99 -21.88 12.28
CA SER A 207 -3.99 -21.36 10.91
C SER A 207 -3.60 -22.38 9.85
N HIS A 208 -2.59 -23.21 10.11
CA HIS A 208 -2.04 -24.20 9.17
C HIS A 208 -1.61 -23.54 7.84
N PRO A 209 -0.50 -22.78 7.83
CA PRO A 209 -0.01 -22.10 6.63
C PRO A 209 0.47 -23.12 5.58
N HIS A 210 -0.01 -23.00 4.35
CA HIS A 210 0.19 -24.02 3.31
C HIS A 210 0.99 -23.51 2.09
N SER A 211 0.70 -22.29 1.63
CA SER A 211 1.32 -21.69 0.44
C SER A 211 1.77 -20.27 0.74
N ILE A 212 2.87 -19.86 0.11
CA ILE A 212 3.52 -18.56 0.31
C ILE A 212 3.70 -17.90 -1.06
N ALA A 213 3.45 -16.60 -1.13
CA ALA A 213 3.85 -15.73 -2.23
C ALA A 213 4.72 -14.60 -1.69
N LEU A 214 5.67 -14.16 -2.50
CA LEU A 214 6.51 -13.00 -2.27
C LEU A 214 6.11 -11.90 -3.24
N GLY A 215 6.12 -10.65 -2.79
CA GLY A 215 5.86 -9.46 -3.59
C GLY A 215 6.10 -8.22 -2.74
N ASP A 216 6.20 -7.06 -3.37
CA ASP A 216 6.09 -5.79 -2.65
C ASP A 216 4.60 -5.43 -2.58
N PHE A 217 4.01 -5.47 -1.38
CA PHE A 217 2.57 -5.22 -1.18
C PHE A 217 2.29 -3.80 -0.71
N ASN A 218 3.32 -2.97 -0.55
CA ASN A 218 3.20 -1.70 0.15
C ASN A 218 4.03 -0.54 -0.47
N VAL A 219 4.77 -0.84 -1.55
CA VAL A 219 5.62 0.07 -2.33
C VAL A 219 6.75 0.68 -1.50
N ASP A 220 7.43 -0.13 -0.67
CA ASP A 220 8.63 0.26 0.07
C ASP A 220 9.93 -0.36 -0.47
N ASP A 221 9.86 -0.98 -1.65
CA ASP A 221 10.95 -1.71 -2.29
C ASP A 221 11.48 -2.88 -1.42
N GLN A 222 10.74 -3.29 -0.38
CA GLN A 222 11.06 -4.43 0.45
C GLN A 222 10.20 -5.63 0.06
N MET A 223 10.80 -6.81 0.19
CA MET A 223 10.06 -8.03 -0.10
C MET A 223 9.15 -8.39 1.07
N ASP A 224 7.85 -8.42 0.80
CA ASP A 224 6.82 -8.82 1.74
C ASP A 224 6.40 -10.29 1.51
N ILE A 225 5.63 -10.83 2.46
CA ILE A 225 5.18 -12.23 2.43
C ILE A 225 3.66 -12.31 2.58
N ALA A 226 3.00 -12.93 1.60
CA ALA A 226 1.59 -13.30 1.69
C ALA A 226 1.46 -14.80 1.97
N VAL A 227 0.68 -15.16 2.98
CA VAL A 227 0.54 -16.55 3.46
C VAL A 227 -0.91 -17.00 3.43
N ALA A 228 -1.16 -18.08 2.69
CA ALA A 228 -2.46 -18.73 2.62
C ALA A 228 -2.62 -19.78 3.74
N ASN A 229 -3.63 -19.60 4.60
CA ASN A 229 -3.88 -20.46 5.75
C ASN A 229 -5.08 -21.39 5.50
N ARG A 230 -4.85 -22.68 5.67
CA ARG A 230 -5.80 -23.72 5.24
C ARG A 230 -7.01 -23.84 6.15
N VAL A 231 -6.80 -23.70 7.46
CA VAL A 231 -7.83 -24.00 8.49
C VAL A 231 -8.59 -22.76 8.91
N THR A 232 -7.91 -21.63 9.13
CA THR A 232 -8.54 -20.33 9.36
C THR A 232 -9.18 -19.73 8.12
N LYS A 233 -8.84 -20.26 6.93
CA LYS A 233 -9.34 -19.82 5.62
C LYS A 233 -9.13 -18.32 5.37
N ASN A 234 -7.94 -17.83 5.67
CA ASN A 234 -7.58 -16.42 5.45
C ASN A 234 -6.18 -16.31 4.81
N ILE A 235 -5.87 -15.11 4.35
CA ILE A 235 -4.53 -14.71 3.92
C ILE A 235 -3.99 -13.74 4.95
N ILE A 236 -2.74 -13.91 5.36
CA ILE A 236 -2.03 -12.98 6.24
C ILE A 236 -0.87 -12.36 5.46
N LEU A 237 -0.69 -11.05 5.61
CA LEU A 237 0.45 -10.32 5.08
C LEU A 237 1.48 -10.09 6.18
N PHE A 238 2.74 -10.14 5.79
CA PHE A 238 3.89 -9.80 6.61
C PHE A 238 4.72 -8.78 5.86
N LEU A 239 4.81 -7.56 6.40
CA LEU A 239 5.60 -6.50 5.79
C LEU A 239 7.04 -6.59 6.24
N GLY A 240 7.96 -6.67 5.29
CA GLY A 240 9.39 -6.75 5.52
C GLY A 240 9.97 -5.39 5.86
N ASP A 241 10.80 -5.31 6.89
CA ASP A 241 11.52 -4.07 7.24
C ASP A 241 12.85 -3.90 6.49
N GLY A 242 13.11 -4.76 5.49
CA GLY A 242 14.38 -4.84 4.78
C GLY A 242 15.56 -5.34 5.60
N ASN A 243 15.36 -5.80 6.83
CA ASN A 243 16.38 -6.37 7.71
C ASN A 243 16.08 -7.83 8.09
N GLY A 244 15.11 -8.46 7.40
CA GLY A 244 14.66 -9.82 7.65
C GLY A 244 13.70 -9.95 8.85
N MET A 245 13.18 -8.83 9.37
CA MET A 245 12.08 -8.82 10.32
C MET A 245 10.78 -8.48 9.61
N PHE A 246 9.69 -9.02 10.15
CA PHE A 246 8.39 -8.91 9.54
C PHE A 246 7.31 -8.50 10.53
N GLU A 247 6.49 -7.53 10.15
CA GLU A 247 5.31 -7.11 10.89
C GLU A 247 4.04 -7.73 10.28
N SER A 248 3.31 -8.50 11.08
CA SER A 248 2.04 -9.09 10.65
C SER A 248 0.95 -8.04 10.53
N GLN A 249 0.27 -8.00 9.38
CA GLN A 249 -0.91 -7.16 9.19
C GLN A 249 -2.18 -7.96 9.55
N ASP A 250 -3.03 -7.37 10.39
CA ASP A 250 -4.18 -8.02 10.99
C ASP A 250 -5.38 -8.02 10.00
N SER A 251 -5.46 -9.03 9.13
CA SER A 251 -6.56 -9.19 8.17
C SER A 251 -7.79 -9.89 8.79
N ASN A 252 -8.25 -9.40 9.94
CA ASN A 252 -9.30 -10.06 10.74
C ASN A 252 -10.68 -10.18 10.05
N ASP A 253 -10.88 -9.56 8.89
CA ASP A 253 -12.16 -9.56 8.16
C ASP A 253 -12.22 -10.56 6.98
N ASN A 254 -11.17 -11.33 6.71
CA ASN A 254 -11.06 -12.14 5.49
C ASN A 254 -11.16 -13.65 5.72
N VAL A 255 -12.24 -14.10 6.37
CA VAL A 255 -12.59 -15.54 6.40
C VAL A 255 -13.29 -15.88 5.07
N TYR A 256 -12.56 -16.55 4.17
CA TYR A 256 -13.10 -16.97 2.88
C TYR A 256 -14.02 -18.18 3.01
N ASP A 257 -15.01 -18.28 2.12
CA ASP A 257 -15.99 -19.37 2.12
C ASP A 257 -15.33 -20.76 1.92
N ALA A 258 -14.16 -20.82 1.27
CA ALA A 258 -13.41 -22.03 0.98
C ALA A 258 -11.95 -22.00 1.45
N THR A 259 -11.32 -23.17 1.49
CA THR A 259 -9.92 -23.34 1.89
C THR A 259 -8.98 -22.91 0.75
N PRO A 260 -8.08 -21.93 0.96
CA PRO A 260 -7.04 -21.60 -0.01
C PRO A 260 -6.16 -22.80 -0.35
N LEU A 261 -5.81 -22.94 -1.64
CA LEU A 261 -5.00 -24.04 -2.15
C LEU A 261 -3.62 -23.55 -2.63
N PHE A 262 -3.61 -22.53 -3.48
CA PHE A 262 -2.41 -21.94 -4.06
C PHE A 262 -2.56 -20.41 -4.09
N ILE A 263 -1.46 -19.73 -3.78
CA ILE A 263 -1.34 -18.26 -3.77
C ILE A 263 -0.14 -17.88 -4.62
N GLY A 264 -0.26 -16.76 -5.31
CA GLY A 264 0.80 -16.10 -6.08
C GLY A 264 0.56 -14.60 -6.06
N ALA A 265 1.58 -13.84 -6.44
CA ALA A 265 1.51 -12.39 -6.46
C ALA A 265 2.09 -11.84 -7.77
N GLY A 266 1.59 -10.68 -8.18
CA GLY A 266 2.08 -9.93 -9.34
C GLY A 266 1.23 -8.69 -9.60
N ASP A 267 1.82 -7.71 -10.26
CA ASP A 267 1.16 -6.45 -10.62
C ASP A 267 0.17 -6.68 -11.79
N LEU A 268 -1.13 -6.57 -11.50
CA LEU A 268 -2.25 -6.83 -12.43
C LEU A 268 -2.90 -5.53 -12.92
N ASN A 269 -2.58 -4.38 -12.34
CA ASN A 269 -3.15 -3.08 -12.70
C ASN A 269 -2.10 -2.00 -13.09
N ASN A 270 -0.81 -2.35 -13.07
CA ASN A 270 0.34 -1.49 -13.31
C ASN A 270 0.46 -0.31 -12.33
N ASP A 271 0.16 -0.53 -11.05
CA ASP A 271 0.34 0.46 -10.00
C ASP A 271 1.59 0.23 -9.14
N GLU A 272 2.47 -0.69 -9.55
CA GLU A 272 3.70 -1.10 -8.85
C GLU A 272 3.45 -1.88 -7.54
N THR A 273 2.20 -1.98 -7.06
CA THR A 273 1.84 -2.91 -5.99
C THR A 273 1.57 -4.30 -6.55
N SER A 274 2.01 -5.33 -5.83
CA SER A 274 1.67 -6.69 -6.20
C SER A 274 0.26 -7.04 -5.73
N GLU A 275 -0.62 -7.44 -6.64
CA GLU A 275 -1.88 -8.08 -6.25
C GLU A 275 -1.66 -9.53 -5.83
N ILE A 276 -2.61 -10.04 -5.04
CA ILE A 276 -2.63 -11.43 -4.58
C ILE A 276 -3.72 -12.21 -5.29
N ILE A 277 -3.33 -13.32 -5.91
CA ILE A 277 -4.24 -14.21 -6.63
C ILE A 277 -4.36 -15.53 -5.85
N VAL A 278 -5.59 -15.97 -5.61
CA VAL A 278 -5.88 -17.18 -4.83
C VAL A 278 -6.80 -18.13 -5.55
N THR A 279 -6.41 -19.41 -5.54
CA THR A 279 -7.27 -20.54 -5.88
C THR A 279 -7.66 -21.31 -4.62
N TYR A 280 -8.77 -22.03 -4.69
CA TYR A 280 -9.37 -22.65 -3.51
C TYR A 280 -9.74 -24.11 -3.76
N TYR A 281 -9.77 -24.88 -2.68
CA TYR A 281 -10.33 -26.21 -2.71
C TYR A 281 -11.86 -26.18 -2.73
N GLY A 282 -12.45 -26.65 -3.84
CA GLY A 282 -13.88 -26.99 -3.91
C GLY A 282 -14.81 -25.87 -4.36
N ILE A 283 -14.28 -24.72 -4.77
CA ILE A 283 -15.02 -23.67 -5.47
C ILE A 283 -14.40 -23.41 -6.84
N ASP A 284 -15.18 -22.81 -7.74
CA ASP A 284 -14.92 -22.74 -9.18
C ASP A 284 -14.54 -21.31 -9.63
N ASN A 285 -13.67 -20.68 -8.86
CA ASN A 285 -13.20 -19.33 -9.09
C ASN A 285 -11.74 -19.12 -8.68
N VAL A 286 -11.17 -18.07 -9.25
CA VAL A 286 -9.95 -17.43 -8.81
C VAL A 286 -10.32 -16.05 -8.29
N ASP A 287 -9.83 -15.69 -7.11
CA ASP A 287 -10.03 -14.36 -6.56
C ASP A 287 -8.74 -13.56 -6.64
N VAL A 288 -8.87 -12.28 -7.00
CA VAL A 288 -7.79 -11.29 -7.01
C VAL A 288 -8.05 -10.28 -5.90
N PHE A 289 -7.02 -10.06 -5.09
CA PHE A 289 -7.03 -9.12 -3.98
C PHE A 289 -6.01 -8.03 -4.21
N ALA A 290 -6.43 -6.78 -4.05
CA ALA A 290 -5.52 -5.65 -3.94
C ALA A 290 -5.17 -5.42 -2.47
N VAL A 291 -3.95 -4.95 -2.25
CA VAL A 291 -3.49 -4.51 -0.94
C VAL A 291 -3.59 -2.99 -0.91
N TYR A 292 -4.20 -2.44 0.13
CA TYR A 292 -4.29 -0.98 0.28
C TYR A 292 -4.08 -0.59 1.74
N ASP A 293 -3.38 0.52 1.94
CA ASP A 293 -3.31 1.14 3.25
C ASP A 293 -4.65 1.80 3.57
N THR A 294 -5.06 1.64 4.81
CA THR A 294 -6.37 2.06 5.27
C THR A 294 -6.36 3.35 6.09
N GLY A 295 -5.20 4.00 6.22
CA GLY A 295 -5.05 5.26 6.94
C GLY A 295 -5.41 5.11 8.41
N TYR A 296 -4.62 4.32 9.15
CA TYR A 296 -4.93 3.98 10.53
C TYR A 296 -4.28 4.94 11.53
N PHE A 297 -5.06 5.35 12.53
CA PHE A 297 -4.62 6.28 13.56
C PHE A 297 -4.78 5.62 14.95
N PRO A 298 -3.74 4.98 15.50
CA PRO A 298 -3.80 4.35 16.81
C PRO A 298 -3.89 5.40 17.93
N LYS A 299 -3.72 4.93 19.17
CA LYS A 299 -3.93 5.69 20.39
C LYS A 299 -3.28 7.08 20.37
N GLN A 300 -4.10 8.10 20.64
CA GLN A 300 -3.66 9.49 20.78
C GLN A 300 -2.73 9.75 21.99
N THR A 301 -1.82 10.71 21.81
CA THR A 301 -1.10 11.38 22.91
C THR A 301 -1.66 12.78 23.09
N THR A 302 -1.77 13.27 24.34
CA THR A 302 -2.42 14.55 24.63
C THR A 302 -1.48 15.52 25.34
N TYR A 303 -1.49 16.79 24.92
CA TYR A 303 -0.72 17.88 25.51
C TYR A 303 -1.66 18.98 26.02
N LEU A 304 -1.30 19.61 27.14
CA LEU A 304 -2.04 20.75 27.67
C LEU A 304 -1.80 22.00 26.82
N THR A 305 -2.81 22.86 26.75
CA THR A 305 -2.75 24.18 26.11
C THR A 305 -3.18 25.27 27.09
N GLY A 306 -3.35 26.50 26.60
CA GLY A 306 -4.17 27.49 27.30
C GLY A 306 -5.65 27.10 27.31
N SER A 307 -6.44 27.84 28.09
CA SER A 307 -7.87 27.58 28.25
C SER A 307 -8.69 27.90 27.00
N TRP A 308 -9.63 27.02 26.67
CA TRP A 308 -10.57 27.18 25.55
C TRP A 308 -9.86 27.32 24.19
N PRO A 309 -9.01 26.34 23.82
CA PRO A 309 -8.34 26.37 22.53
C PRO A 309 -9.35 26.24 21.38
N GLN A 310 -9.07 26.89 20.25
CA GLN A 310 -10.00 26.98 19.12
C GLN A 310 -9.40 26.56 17.78
N SER A 311 -8.10 26.83 17.56
CA SER A 311 -7.44 26.61 16.27
C SER A 311 -5.97 26.29 16.47
N THR A 312 -5.38 25.57 15.52
CA THR A 312 -3.98 25.17 15.54
C THR A 312 -3.35 25.29 14.15
N ALA A 313 -2.04 25.51 14.11
CA ALA A 313 -1.22 25.41 12.91
C ALA A 313 0.10 24.68 13.24
N ILE A 314 0.75 24.13 12.21
CA ILE A 314 2.02 23.41 12.32
C ILE A 314 3.06 24.01 11.40
N GLY A 315 4.31 24.08 11.86
CA GLY A 315 5.42 24.60 11.08
C GLY A 315 6.73 24.52 11.86
N ASP A 316 7.87 24.68 11.19
CA ASP A 316 9.19 24.71 11.84
C ASP A 316 9.50 26.14 12.32
N PHE A 317 9.25 26.45 13.60
CA PHE A 317 9.47 27.79 14.16
C PHE A 317 10.91 28.04 14.62
N ASN A 318 11.77 27.01 14.59
CA ASN A 318 13.13 27.08 15.11
C ASN A 318 14.23 26.66 14.11
N ASN A 319 13.85 26.36 12.87
CA ASN A 319 14.70 25.91 11.76
C ASN A 319 15.46 24.61 12.05
N ASP A 320 14.86 23.68 12.78
CA ASP A 320 15.44 22.37 13.08
C ASP A 320 14.89 21.22 12.23
N THR A 321 14.07 21.55 11.22
CA THR A 321 13.39 20.65 10.27
C THR A 321 12.33 19.74 10.89
N ARG A 322 11.95 19.95 12.15
CA ARG A 322 10.88 19.19 12.81
C ARG A 322 9.67 20.10 12.97
N LEU A 323 8.49 19.54 12.75
CA LEU A 323 7.27 20.31 12.87
C LEU A 323 6.96 20.61 14.34
N ASP A 324 6.72 21.89 14.61
CA ASP A 324 6.23 22.42 15.88
C ASP A 324 4.72 22.69 15.79
N ILE A 325 4.06 22.91 16.92
CA ILE A 325 2.64 23.28 16.98
C ILE A 325 2.42 24.65 17.62
N VAL A 326 1.48 25.41 17.07
CA VAL A 326 0.92 26.63 17.68
C VAL A 326 -0.59 26.51 17.83
N VAL A 327 -1.11 26.81 19.02
CA VAL A 327 -2.55 26.70 19.34
C VAL A 327 -3.09 28.04 19.84
N ALA A 328 -4.15 28.58 19.23
CA ALA A 328 -4.87 29.76 19.69
C ALA A 328 -5.82 29.43 20.86
N ASN A 329 -5.69 30.15 21.97
CA ASN A 329 -6.40 29.89 23.23
C ASN A 329 -7.31 31.07 23.57
N ALA A 330 -8.60 30.95 23.24
CA ALA A 330 -9.53 32.06 23.24
C ALA A 330 -9.70 32.72 24.62
N TYR A 331 -9.85 31.94 25.70
CA TYR A 331 -10.04 32.50 27.04
C TYR A 331 -8.73 32.88 27.74
N SER A 332 -7.61 32.26 27.35
CA SER A 332 -6.31 32.65 27.89
C SER A 332 -5.75 33.90 27.22
N LYS A 333 -6.30 34.33 26.07
CA LYS A 333 -5.78 35.45 25.26
C LYS A 333 -4.30 35.22 24.89
N THR A 334 -4.01 33.99 24.50
CA THR A 334 -2.64 33.58 24.15
C THR A 334 -2.63 32.61 22.98
N VAL A 335 -1.50 32.54 22.30
CA VAL A 335 -1.09 31.34 21.57
C VAL A 335 -0.14 30.51 22.41
N SER A 336 -0.28 29.19 22.31
CA SER A 336 0.59 28.20 22.94
C SER A 336 1.49 27.60 21.87
N VAL A 337 2.80 27.76 21.99
CA VAL A 337 3.81 27.18 21.09
C VAL A 337 4.48 26.02 21.80
N ARG A 338 4.62 24.87 21.12
CA ARG A 338 5.39 23.73 21.59
C ARG A 338 6.28 23.22 20.46
N LEU A 339 7.58 23.10 20.76
CA LEU A 339 8.56 22.64 19.79
C LEU A 339 8.53 21.12 19.66
N GLY A 340 8.60 20.61 18.43
CA GLY A 340 8.59 19.20 18.09
C GLY A 340 9.94 18.54 18.36
N TYR A 341 9.89 17.29 18.79
CA TYR A 341 11.09 16.44 18.89
C TYR A 341 11.33 15.60 17.63
N GLY A 342 10.40 15.60 16.66
CA GLY A 342 10.51 14.87 15.39
C GLY A 342 10.20 13.38 15.53
N ASN A 343 9.44 13.01 16.56
CA ASN A 343 8.97 11.65 16.82
C ASN A 343 7.48 11.66 17.25
N GLY A 344 6.74 12.70 16.87
CA GLY A 344 5.36 12.92 17.32
C GLY A 344 5.20 13.47 18.73
N SER A 345 6.31 13.74 19.45
CA SER A 345 6.28 14.34 20.79
C SER A 345 6.76 15.79 20.82
N PHE A 346 6.28 16.53 21.82
CA PHE A 346 6.49 17.97 21.92
C PHE A 346 7.09 18.37 23.28
N GLY A 347 7.93 19.40 23.25
CA GLY A 347 8.52 20.01 24.43
C GLY A 347 7.54 20.84 25.27
N ASP A 348 8.12 21.58 26.22
CA ASP A 348 7.36 22.45 27.12
C ASP A 348 6.64 23.57 26.35
N GLN A 349 5.47 23.94 26.87
CA GLN A 349 4.66 25.02 26.32
C GLN A 349 5.27 26.38 26.62
N GLN A 350 5.34 27.22 25.58
CA GLN A 350 5.55 28.65 25.71
C GLN A 350 4.26 29.38 25.32
N ALA A 351 3.88 30.41 26.07
CA ALA A 351 2.65 31.17 25.82
C ALA A 351 2.99 32.62 25.46
N TYR A 352 2.38 33.11 24.38
CA TYR A 352 2.53 34.48 23.91
C TYR A 352 1.19 35.19 23.91
N SER A 353 1.15 36.46 24.34
CA SER A 353 -0.10 37.20 24.48
C SER A 353 -0.67 37.61 23.13
N THR A 354 -1.99 37.49 23.00
CA THR A 354 -2.78 37.89 21.84
C THR A 354 -3.92 38.83 22.28
N GLY A 355 -4.90 39.09 21.40
CA GLY A 355 -6.13 39.80 21.76
C GLY A 355 -7.18 38.91 22.42
N ASP A 356 -8.35 39.49 22.72
CA ASP A 356 -9.47 38.80 23.35
C ASP A 356 -10.18 37.82 22.39
N LEU A 357 -10.50 36.62 22.90
CA LEU A 357 -11.11 35.51 22.15
C LEU A 357 -10.34 35.16 20.86
N SER A 358 -9.07 34.82 20.98
CA SER A 358 -8.26 34.27 19.88
C SER A 358 -8.88 32.99 19.29
N TYR A 359 -9.40 33.10 18.07
CA TYR A 359 -10.30 32.09 17.49
C TYR A 359 -9.65 31.28 16.37
N SER A 360 -8.87 31.92 15.50
CA SER A 360 -8.17 31.26 14.37
C SER A 360 -6.72 31.71 14.32
N VAL A 361 -5.82 30.80 13.95
CA VAL A 361 -4.39 31.05 13.75
C VAL A 361 -3.97 30.64 12.34
N ALA A 362 -3.13 31.46 11.73
CA ALA A 362 -2.39 31.17 10.50
C ALA A 362 -0.90 31.47 10.73
N ILE A 363 -0.05 30.91 9.89
CA ILE A 363 1.40 31.11 9.95
C ILE A 363 1.95 31.45 8.57
N GLY A 364 3.03 32.22 8.53
CA GLY A 364 3.73 32.60 7.30
C GLY A 364 4.82 33.61 7.59
N ASP A 365 5.79 33.74 6.68
CA ASP A 365 6.84 34.76 6.76
C ASP A 365 6.29 36.11 6.25
N VAL A 366 5.67 36.89 7.13
CA VAL A 366 4.97 38.12 6.75
C VAL A 366 5.89 39.33 6.61
N ASN A 367 7.15 39.20 7.01
CA ASN A 367 8.16 40.24 6.89
C ASN A 367 9.31 39.91 5.92
N ASN A 368 9.28 38.72 5.29
CA ASN A 368 10.26 38.21 4.34
C ASN A 368 11.68 38.08 4.94
N ASP A 369 11.78 37.60 6.18
CA ASP A 369 13.04 37.30 6.88
C ASP A 369 13.41 35.81 6.94
N ALA A 370 12.65 34.98 6.21
CA ALA A 370 12.73 33.53 6.13
C ALA A 370 12.42 32.80 7.45
N ARG A 371 11.61 33.39 8.33
CA ARG A 371 11.15 32.77 9.57
C ARG A 371 9.63 32.80 9.61
N LEU A 372 9.04 31.76 10.19
CA LEU A 372 7.59 31.70 10.36
C LEU A 372 7.14 32.68 11.45
N ASP A 373 6.19 33.53 11.09
CA ASP A 373 5.45 34.41 11.98
C ASP A 373 4.06 33.82 12.28
N ILE A 374 3.42 34.31 13.35
CA ILE A 374 2.07 33.88 13.76
C ILE A 374 1.08 35.02 13.56
N VAL A 375 -0.04 34.73 12.91
CA VAL A 375 -1.18 35.64 12.72
C VAL A 375 -2.43 35.06 13.39
N VAL A 376 -3.09 35.83 14.25
CA VAL A 376 -4.22 35.36 15.07
C VAL A 376 -5.42 36.29 14.94
N ALA A 377 -6.59 35.75 14.59
CA ALA A 377 -7.85 36.48 14.63
C ALA A 377 -8.40 36.53 16.07
N ASN A 378 -8.68 37.73 16.57
CA ASN A 378 -9.20 37.98 17.91
C ASN A 378 -10.66 38.42 17.83
N MET A 379 -11.57 37.46 18.02
CA MET A 379 -13.01 37.66 17.86
C MET A 379 -13.57 38.74 18.80
N GLY A 380 -13.03 38.85 20.01
CA GLY A 380 -13.51 39.75 21.06
C GLY A 380 -13.11 41.21 20.84
N ASP A 381 -11.93 41.43 20.28
CA ASP A 381 -11.37 42.77 20.07
C ASP A 381 -11.63 43.32 18.66
N ASN A 382 -12.06 42.48 17.71
CA ASN A 382 -12.21 42.83 16.28
C ASN A 382 -10.86 43.22 15.66
N THR A 383 -9.84 42.41 15.93
CA THR A 383 -8.47 42.65 15.48
C THR A 383 -7.80 41.36 15.03
N VAL A 384 -6.68 41.49 14.34
CA VAL A 384 -5.66 40.45 14.22
C VAL A 384 -4.41 40.82 15.02
N SER A 385 -3.80 39.82 15.67
CA SER A 385 -2.47 39.91 16.27
C SER A 385 -1.44 39.30 15.33
N VAL A 386 -0.32 39.99 15.12
CA VAL A 386 0.84 39.50 14.36
C VAL A 386 2.03 39.41 15.31
N LEU A 387 2.62 38.22 15.43
CA LEU A 387 3.77 37.95 16.28
C LEU A 387 4.93 37.49 15.39
N LEU A 388 5.98 38.32 15.29
CA LEU A 388 7.13 38.03 14.44
C LEU A 388 8.05 36.99 15.08
N GLY A 389 8.47 35.98 14.30
CA GLY A 389 9.33 34.90 14.72
C GLY A 389 10.80 35.29 14.77
N TYR A 390 11.52 34.84 15.80
CA TYR A 390 12.97 34.98 15.88
C TYR A 390 13.74 33.81 15.26
N GLY A 391 13.03 32.78 14.78
CA GLY A 391 13.62 31.60 14.12
C GLY A 391 14.32 30.64 15.08
N ASN A 392 14.02 30.74 16.37
CA ASN A 392 14.53 29.88 17.44
C ASN A 392 13.39 29.31 18.33
N GLY A 393 12.16 29.35 17.82
CA GLY A 393 10.95 28.97 18.56
C GLY A 393 10.36 30.06 19.45
N SER A 394 10.97 31.26 19.50
CA SER A 394 10.43 32.41 20.23
C SER A 394 9.94 33.54 19.34
N PHE A 395 9.02 34.35 19.87
CA PHE A 395 8.30 35.37 19.12
C PHE A 395 8.36 36.73 19.80
N ALA A 396 8.26 37.79 18.99
CA ALA A 396 8.08 39.16 19.45
C ALA A 396 6.71 39.38 20.10
N ASP A 397 6.57 40.50 20.82
CA ASP A 397 5.28 40.97 21.28
C ASP A 397 4.33 41.23 20.10
N GLN A 398 3.03 40.99 20.32
CA GLN A 398 2.02 41.18 19.29
C GLN A 398 1.95 42.62 18.75
N GLN A 399 1.81 42.74 17.44
CA GLN A 399 1.30 43.93 16.76
C GLN A 399 -0.17 43.71 16.41
N THR A 400 -0.99 44.76 16.48
CA THR A 400 -2.45 44.62 16.35
C THR A 400 -2.97 45.47 15.21
N TYR A 401 -3.84 44.87 14.37
CA TYR A 401 -4.50 45.54 13.25
C TYR A 401 -6.01 45.34 13.32
N SER A 402 -6.77 46.37 12.97
CA SER A 402 -8.23 46.35 13.04
C SER A 402 -8.84 45.53 11.90
N THR A 403 -9.89 44.77 12.20
CA THR A 403 -10.70 44.02 11.21
C THR A 403 -12.15 44.49 11.22
N GLY A 404 -13.05 43.72 10.61
CA GLY A 404 -14.49 43.82 10.85
C GLY A 404 -14.91 43.16 12.17
N PHE A 405 -16.21 43.17 12.43
CA PHE A 405 -16.84 42.69 13.66
C PHE A 405 -16.89 41.15 13.72
N LYS A 406 -16.41 40.59 14.84
CA LYS A 406 -16.32 39.16 15.13
C LYS A 406 -15.55 38.37 14.05
N PRO A 407 -14.24 38.61 13.90
CA PRO A 407 -13.40 37.82 13.02
C PRO A 407 -13.36 36.35 13.49
N GLN A 408 -13.57 35.40 12.57
CA GLN A 408 -13.63 33.96 12.87
C GLN A 408 -12.47 33.17 12.25
N GLY A 409 -12.13 33.43 10.99
CA GLY A 409 -11.07 32.73 10.26
C GLY A 409 -10.04 33.70 9.72
N VAL A 410 -8.78 33.28 9.67
CA VAL A 410 -7.67 34.04 9.07
C VAL A 410 -6.87 33.16 8.12
N ALA A 411 -6.42 33.75 7.01
CA ALA A 411 -5.48 33.16 6.07
C ALA A 411 -4.42 34.20 5.67
N VAL A 412 -3.27 33.73 5.19
CA VAL A 412 -2.20 34.56 4.65
C VAL A 412 -1.88 34.15 3.21
N GLY A 413 -1.50 35.10 2.37
CA GLY A 413 -1.21 34.88 0.95
C GLY A 413 -0.89 36.20 0.24
N ASP A 414 -0.30 36.13 -0.95
CA ASP A 414 -0.06 37.31 -1.79
C ASP A 414 -1.28 37.58 -2.68
N PHE A 415 -2.15 38.50 -2.29
CA PHE A 415 -3.40 38.80 -3.02
C PHE A 415 -3.25 39.97 -3.99
N ASN A 416 -2.08 40.62 -4.02
CA ASN A 416 -1.80 41.76 -4.87
C ASN A 416 -0.61 41.56 -5.83
N ASN A 417 -0.02 40.35 -5.83
CA ASN A 417 1.11 39.92 -6.64
C ASN A 417 2.37 40.78 -6.44
N ASP A 418 2.61 41.29 -5.24
CA ASP A 418 3.81 42.08 -4.91
C ASP A 418 4.93 41.24 -4.24
N ALA A 419 4.71 39.94 -4.05
CA ALA A 419 5.55 38.97 -3.35
C ALA A 419 5.69 39.22 -1.84
N GLN A 420 4.75 39.93 -1.21
CA GLN A 420 4.62 40.05 0.23
C GLN A 420 3.33 39.34 0.67
N LEU A 421 3.37 38.68 1.82
CA LEU A 421 2.15 38.06 2.35
C LEU A 421 1.22 39.14 2.92
N ASP A 422 -0.02 39.11 2.46
CA ASP A 422 -1.14 39.85 3.01
C ASP A 422 -1.94 38.98 4.00
N ILE A 423 -2.84 39.61 4.75
CA ILE A 423 -3.75 38.92 5.67
C ILE A 423 -5.18 39.06 5.17
N VAL A 424 -5.92 37.95 5.15
CA VAL A 424 -7.36 37.93 4.89
C VAL A 424 -8.11 37.36 6.08
N VAL A 425 -9.17 38.05 6.50
CA VAL A 425 -9.94 37.72 7.70
C VAL A 425 -11.42 37.70 7.40
N VAL A 426 -12.12 36.64 7.79
CA VAL A 426 -13.57 36.55 7.65
C VAL A 426 -14.28 37.07 8.89
N ASN A 427 -15.23 37.99 8.73
CA ASN A 427 -15.91 38.71 9.80
C ASN A 427 -17.38 38.31 9.89
N SER A 428 -17.69 37.36 10.78
CA SER A 428 -19.03 36.78 10.93
C SER A 428 -20.10 37.83 11.21
N GLY A 429 -19.77 38.84 12.02
CA GLY A 429 -20.70 39.86 12.50
C GLY A 429 -20.99 40.96 11.48
N ASN A 430 -20.09 41.18 10.52
CA ASN A 430 -20.30 42.14 9.42
C ASN A 430 -20.76 41.50 8.11
N HIS A 431 -20.63 40.18 7.96
CA HIS A 431 -20.89 39.46 6.71
C HIS A 431 -19.92 39.92 5.61
N THR A 432 -18.65 40.03 5.98
CA THR A 432 -17.59 40.55 5.12
C THR A 432 -16.28 39.81 5.31
N VAL A 433 -15.39 39.95 4.33
CA VAL A 433 -13.97 39.64 4.43
C VAL A 433 -13.18 40.96 4.51
N SER A 434 -12.19 41.00 5.41
CA SER A 434 -11.19 42.06 5.51
C SER A 434 -9.90 41.61 4.83
N VAL A 435 -9.29 42.47 4.02
CA VAL A 435 -8.01 42.23 3.34
C VAL A 435 -7.03 43.30 3.76
N LEU A 436 -5.93 42.92 4.39
CA LEU A 436 -4.91 43.82 4.91
C LEU A 436 -3.62 43.56 4.13
N LEU A 437 -3.25 44.52 3.26
CA LEU A 437 -2.08 44.37 2.40
C LEU A 437 -0.77 44.49 3.21
N GLY A 438 0.15 43.58 3.00
CA GLY A 438 1.41 43.46 3.71
C GLY A 438 2.47 44.44 3.21
N TYR A 439 3.36 44.84 4.11
CA TYR A 439 4.58 45.56 3.80
C TYR A 439 5.79 44.75 4.27
N ARG A 440 6.92 44.89 3.57
CA ARG A 440 8.19 44.19 3.86
C ARG A 440 8.76 44.33 5.27
N ASN A 441 8.24 45.25 6.09
CA ASN A 441 8.67 45.41 7.47
C ASN A 441 7.78 44.64 8.47
N GLY A 442 6.86 43.79 7.98
CA GLY A 442 5.89 43.05 8.78
C GLY A 442 4.69 43.89 9.23
N SER A 443 4.52 45.10 8.71
CA SER A 443 3.34 45.94 8.97
C SER A 443 2.30 45.84 7.86
N PHE A 444 1.05 46.19 8.16
CA PHE A 444 -0.06 46.04 7.22
C PHE A 444 -0.81 47.36 7.00
N ALA A 445 -1.38 47.50 5.80
CA ALA A 445 -2.27 48.58 5.43
C ALA A 445 -3.61 48.51 6.18
N ASP A 446 -4.38 49.60 6.12
CA ASP A 446 -5.78 49.58 6.56
C ASP A 446 -6.59 48.57 5.75
N GLN A 447 -7.56 47.93 6.40
CA GLN A 447 -8.38 46.89 5.77
C GLN A 447 -9.18 47.40 4.55
N LEU A 448 -9.17 46.61 3.49
CA LEU A 448 -10.19 46.61 2.45
C LEU A 448 -11.30 45.65 2.85
N THR A 449 -12.54 45.89 2.41
CA THR A 449 -13.70 45.09 2.83
C THR A 449 -14.54 44.64 1.64
N PHE A 450 -14.85 43.36 1.61
CA PHE A 450 -15.65 42.70 0.56
C PHE A 450 -16.81 41.93 1.19
N SER A 451 -17.99 41.98 0.57
CA SER A 451 -19.19 41.34 1.12
C SER A 451 -19.20 39.84 0.87
N THR A 452 -19.69 39.08 1.85
CA THR A 452 -19.98 37.63 1.76
C THR A 452 -21.48 37.37 1.95
N GLY A 453 -21.87 36.12 2.21
CA GLY A 453 -23.19 35.77 2.74
C GLY A 453 -23.25 35.97 4.26
N TRP A 454 -24.39 35.61 4.85
CA TRP A 454 -24.71 35.81 6.27
C TRP A 454 -23.92 34.87 7.19
N ALA A 455 -23.39 35.44 8.28
CA ALA A 455 -22.61 34.77 9.31
C ALA A 455 -21.49 33.85 8.79
N PRO A 456 -20.51 34.37 8.02
CA PRO A 456 -19.43 33.55 7.49
C PRO A 456 -18.50 33.03 8.61
N GLN A 457 -18.04 31.77 8.50
CA GLN A 457 -17.38 31.05 9.60
C GLN A 457 -15.90 30.72 9.36
N SER A 458 -15.54 30.33 8.14
CA SER A 458 -14.19 29.87 7.78
C SER A 458 -13.73 30.55 6.51
N ILE A 459 -12.47 30.34 6.14
CA ILE A 459 -11.89 30.83 4.90
C ILE A 459 -10.89 29.80 4.36
N ALA A 460 -10.88 29.61 3.04
CA ALA A 460 -9.78 29.00 2.32
C ALA A 460 -9.48 29.84 1.07
N VAL A 461 -8.27 29.67 0.53
CA VAL A 461 -7.69 30.49 -0.54
C VAL A 461 -7.06 29.59 -1.59
N GLY A 462 -7.13 29.97 -2.85
CA GLY A 462 -6.61 29.21 -3.97
C GLY A 462 -6.97 29.85 -5.31
N ASP A 463 -6.37 29.40 -6.40
CA ASP A 463 -6.71 29.87 -7.75
C ASP A 463 -7.82 28.97 -8.34
N PHE A 464 -9.09 29.36 -8.19
CA PHE A 464 -10.22 28.53 -8.64
C PHE A 464 -10.52 28.69 -10.14
N ASN A 465 -9.87 29.64 -10.81
CA ASN A 465 -10.16 30.01 -12.20
C ASN A 465 -8.93 29.92 -13.14
N ASN A 466 -7.79 29.47 -12.62
CA ASN A 466 -6.50 29.31 -13.30
C ASN A 466 -5.96 30.62 -13.90
N ASP A 467 -6.19 31.76 -13.25
CA ASP A 467 -5.68 33.08 -13.69
C ASP A 467 -4.43 33.55 -12.92
N THR A 468 -3.88 32.71 -12.04
CA THR A 468 -2.72 32.92 -11.16
C THR A 468 -2.93 33.90 -10.02
N CYS A 469 -4.13 34.47 -9.86
CA CYS A 469 -4.47 35.31 -8.72
C CYS A 469 -5.13 34.46 -7.62
N LEU A 470 -4.83 34.77 -6.35
CA LEU A 470 -5.52 34.12 -5.24
C LEU A 470 -6.98 34.57 -5.17
N ASP A 471 -7.88 33.60 -5.19
CA ASP A 471 -9.30 33.74 -4.92
C ASP A 471 -9.62 33.33 -3.47
N ILE A 472 -10.85 33.61 -3.04
CA ILE A 472 -11.33 33.32 -1.69
C ILE A 472 -12.61 32.48 -1.73
N VAL A 473 -12.68 31.45 -0.89
CA VAL A 473 -13.89 30.67 -0.61
C VAL A 473 -14.30 30.82 0.87
N VAL A 474 -15.59 31.05 1.11
CA VAL A 474 -16.15 31.28 2.45
C VAL A 474 -17.48 30.56 2.66
N PRO A 475 -17.62 29.65 3.65
CA PRO A 475 -18.91 29.11 4.05
C PRO A 475 -19.71 30.13 4.87
N ASN A 476 -20.96 30.32 4.50
CA ASN A 476 -21.92 31.24 5.11
C ASN A 476 -22.95 30.43 5.90
N PHE A 477 -22.67 30.20 7.19
CA PHE A 477 -23.54 29.46 8.11
C PHE A 477 -24.99 29.91 8.01
N GLY A 478 -25.18 31.22 7.98
CA GLY A 478 -26.48 31.86 8.04
C GLY A 478 -27.35 31.73 6.78
N ASP A 479 -26.71 31.66 5.62
CA ASP A 479 -27.38 31.60 4.31
C ASP A 479 -27.41 30.18 3.72
N GLN A 480 -26.75 29.20 4.36
CA GLN A 480 -26.64 27.82 3.86
C GLN A 480 -25.94 27.74 2.50
N THR A 481 -24.98 28.64 2.28
CA THR A 481 -24.23 28.77 1.03
C THR A 481 -22.74 28.82 1.27
N VAL A 482 -21.97 28.66 0.20
CA VAL A 482 -20.56 29.06 0.11
C VAL A 482 -20.44 30.20 -0.88
N SER A 483 -19.65 31.21 -0.53
CA SER A 483 -19.28 32.33 -1.40
C SER A 483 -17.91 32.11 -2.02
N ILE A 484 -17.79 32.39 -3.33
CA ILE A 484 -16.55 32.43 -4.09
C ILE A 484 -16.30 33.86 -4.55
N LEU A 485 -15.17 34.44 -4.17
CA LEU A 485 -14.75 35.79 -4.53
C LEU A 485 -13.48 35.65 -5.38
N LEU A 486 -13.58 35.98 -6.67
CA LEU A 486 -12.46 35.87 -7.60
C LEU A 486 -11.55 37.09 -7.48
N GLY A 487 -10.25 36.88 -7.30
CA GLY A 487 -9.24 37.91 -7.13
C GLY A 487 -8.83 38.56 -8.45
N TYR A 488 -8.53 39.86 -8.42
CA TYR A 488 -7.95 40.56 -9.57
C TYR A 488 -6.43 40.70 -9.49
N GLY A 489 -5.78 40.10 -8.48
CA GLY A 489 -4.33 40.17 -8.29
C GLY A 489 -3.81 41.56 -7.92
N ASN A 490 -4.65 42.40 -7.31
CA ASN A 490 -4.30 43.74 -6.84
C ASN A 490 -4.88 44.05 -5.45
N GLY A 491 -5.26 43.02 -4.70
CA GLY A 491 -5.95 43.12 -3.42
C GLY A 491 -7.46 43.37 -3.49
N SER A 492 -8.05 43.42 -4.71
CA SER A 492 -9.50 43.53 -4.91
C SER A 492 -10.11 42.26 -5.54
N PHE A 493 -11.40 42.08 -5.31
CA PHE A 493 -12.15 40.88 -5.71
C PHE A 493 -13.42 41.24 -6.47
N ASP A 494 -13.87 40.34 -7.34
CA ASP A 494 -15.20 40.40 -7.96
C ASP A 494 -16.30 40.18 -6.91
N ASN A 495 -17.54 40.46 -7.29
CA ASN A 495 -18.69 40.14 -6.47
C ASN A 495 -18.78 38.63 -6.23
N GLN A 496 -19.19 38.27 -5.02
CA GLN A 496 -19.36 36.87 -4.65
C GLN A 496 -20.30 36.11 -5.59
N LYS A 497 -19.90 34.89 -5.95
CA LYS A 497 -20.80 33.86 -6.48
C LYS A 497 -21.15 32.91 -5.35
N THR A 498 -22.42 32.53 -5.23
CA THR A 498 -22.90 31.70 -4.13
C THR A 498 -23.37 30.33 -4.62
N TYR A 499 -22.97 29.28 -3.91
CA TYR A 499 -23.40 27.89 -4.13
C TYR A 499 -24.17 27.41 -2.90
N SER A 500 -25.34 26.79 -3.10
CA SER A 500 -26.10 26.21 -1.98
C SER A 500 -25.43 24.91 -1.54
N ILE A 501 -25.23 24.74 -0.23
CA ILE A 501 -24.47 23.59 0.31
C ILE A 501 -25.26 22.81 1.37
N GLY A 502 -26.40 23.34 1.80
CA GLY A 502 -27.23 22.77 2.86
C GLY A 502 -26.97 23.41 4.24
N ASP A 503 -27.58 22.83 5.26
CA ASP A 503 -27.76 23.50 6.55
C ASP A 503 -26.44 23.68 7.31
N ASP A 504 -26.21 24.90 7.80
CA ASP A 504 -25.16 25.28 8.75
C ASP A 504 -23.73 24.92 8.32
N PRO A 505 -23.23 25.44 7.18
CA PRO A 505 -21.84 25.23 6.76
C PRO A 505 -20.86 25.95 7.71
N MET A 506 -19.87 25.21 8.19
CA MET A 506 -18.95 25.65 9.26
C MET A 506 -17.52 25.87 8.77
N CYS A 507 -16.94 24.88 8.09
CA CYS A 507 -15.55 24.91 7.64
C CYS A 507 -15.46 24.56 6.16
N VAL A 508 -14.41 25.05 5.51
CA VAL A 508 -14.09 24.78 4.11
C VAL A 508 -12.61 24.42 3.99
N ALA A 509 -12.32 23.41 3.17
CA ALA A 509 -10.98 23.14 2.68
C ALA A 509 -11.01 22.96 1.16
N VAL A 510 -9.83 23.01 0.53
CA VAL A 510 -9.64 23.02 -0.93
C VAL A 510 -8.59 21.98 -1.31
N GLY A 511 -8.74 21.40 -2.49
CA GLY A 511 -7.82 20.38 -3.01
C GLY A 511 -8.36 19.80 -4.31
N ASP A 512 -7.57 18.98 -5.00
CA ASP A 512 -8.01 18.23 -6.17
C ASP A 512 -8.47 16.83 -5.72
N PHE A 513 -9.77 16.61 -5.56
CA PHE A 513 -10.30 15.34 -5.03
C PHE A 513 -10.54 14.30 -6.13
N ASN A 514 -10.43 14.68 -7.40
CA ASN A 514 -10.70 13.82 -8.55
C ASN A 514 -9.51 13.67 -9.52
N ASN A 515 -8.35 14.21 -9.14
CA ASN A 515 -7.10 14.21 -9.88
C ASN A 515 -7.21 14.81 -11.29
N ASP A 516 -8.07 15.82 -11.50
CA ASP A 516 -8.23 16.52 -12.78
C ASP A 516 -7.38 17.79 -12.93
N GLY A 517 -6.60 18.14 -11.90
CA GLY A 517 -5.72 19.29 -11.84
C GLY A 517 -6.42 20.60 -11.51
N LEU A 518 -7.71 20.57 -11.14
CA LEU A 518 -8.51 21.75 -10.80
C LEU A 518 -8.84 21.74 -9.31
N LEU A 519 -8.94 22.94 -8.72
CA LEU A 519 -9.33 23.05 -7.31
C LEU A 519 -10.81 22.74 -7.13
N ASP A 520 -11.08 21.77 -6.26
CA ASP A 520 -12.37 21.41 -5.71
C ASP A 520 -12.52 21.97 -4.29
N ILE A 521 -13.73 21.84 -3.73
CA ILE A 521 -14.06 22.32 -2.39
C ILE A 521 -14.72 21.21 -1.57
N VAL A 522 -14.31 21.10 -0.31
CA VAL A 522 -14.98 20.29 0.73
C VAL A 522 -15.51 21.20 1.84
N VAL A 523 -16.75 20.97 2.29
CA VAL A 523 -17.43 21.80 3.30
C VAL A 523 -18.06 20.92 4.38
N THR A 524 -17.83 21.23 5.66
CA THR A 524 -18.55 20.58 6.76
C THR A 524 -19.86 21.28 7.05
N ASN A 525 -20.91 20.49 7.23
CA ASN A 525 -22.25 20.97 7.56
C ASN A 525 -22.67 20.39 8.91
N ASP A 526 -22.78 21.26 9.91
CA ASP A 526 -23.17 20.89 11.27
C ASP A 526 -24.60 20.31 11.29
N GLY A 527 -25.58 21.08 10.80
CA GLY A 527 -27.01 20.75 10.89
C GLY A 527 -27.43 19.45 10.18
N ARG A 528 -26.54 18.84 9.39
CA ARG A 528 -26.78 17.59 8.65
C ARG A 528 -25.82 16.44 9.00
N ASN A 529 -24.89 16.62 9.95
CA ASN A 529 -23.86 15.62 10.29
C ASN A 529 -23.19 15.06 9.04
N SER A 530 -22.64 15.96 8.22
CA SER A 530 -22.17 15.57 6.91
C SER A 530 -21.11 16.51 6.35
N VAL A 531 -20.36 15.99 5.39
CA VAL A 531 -19.46 16.77 4.54
C VAL A 531 -20.02 16.82 3.12
N ARG A 532 -19.71 17.90 2.40
CA ARG A 532 -20.15 18.16 1.02
C ARG A 532 -18.95 18.41 0.13
N ILE A 533 -18.95 17.81 -1.05
CA ILE A 533 -17.88 17.92 -2.06
C ILE A 533 -18.43 18.60 -3.29
N LEU A 534 -17.75 19.65 -3.75
CA LEU A 534 -18.03 20.39 -4.98
C LEU A 534 -16.83 20.29 -5.88
N LEU A 535 -16.98 19.61 -7.02
CA LEU A 535 -15.91 19.50 -7.99
C LEU A 535 -15.85 20.76 -8.86
N GLY A 536 -14.65 21.28 -9.10
CA GLY A 536 -14.38 22.48 -9.87
C GLY A 536 -14.51 22.28 -11.38
N TYR A 537 -14.74 23.38 -12.08
CA TYR A 537 -14.58 23.48 -13.54
C TYR A 537 -13.34 24.28 -13.96
N GLY A 538 -12.53 24.75 -12.99
CA GLY A 538 -11.31 25.53 -13.27
C GLY A 538 -11.56 26.93 -13.83
N ASN A 539 -12.76 27.46 -13.65
CA ASN A 539 -13.17 28.80 -14.13
C ASN A 539 -13.91 29.59 -13.03
N GLY A 540 -13.72 29.21 -11.76
CA GLY A 540 -14.42 29.75 -10.61
C GLY A 540 -15.88 29.29 -10.49
N SER A 541 -16.25 28.17 -11.13
CA SER A 541 -17.56 27.53 -10.95
C SER A 541 -17.44 26.04 -10.62
N PHE A 542 -18.49 25.49 -10.01
CA PHE A 542 -18.50 24.16 -9.41
C PHE A 542 -19.70 23.32 -9.87
N ARG A 543 -19.55 21.99 -9.80
CA ARG A 543 -20.61 20.98 -9.99
C ARG A 543 -21.57 20.97 -8.81
N ASP A 544 -22.68 20.24 -8.98
CA ASP A 544 -23.62 19.97 -7.89
C ASP A 544 -22.92 19.18 -6.77
N GLU A 545 -23.32 19.44 -5.52
CA GLU A 545 -22.68 18.88 -4.35
C GLU A 545 -22.95 17.38 -4.17
N THR A 546 -21.93 16.64 -3.73
CA THR A 546 -22.07 15.26 -3.27
C THR A 546 -21.94 15.20 -1.75
N ALA A 547 -22.77 14.38 -1.11
CA ALA A 547 -22.92 14.32 0.34
C ALA A 547 -22.35 13.03 0.94
N TYR A 548 -21.51 13.16 1.96
CA TYR A 548 -21.02 12.04 2.77
C TYR A 548 -21.41 12.23 4.23
N SER A 549 -21.89 11.16 4.86
CA SER A 549 -22.32 11.20 6.27
C SER A 549 -21.12 11.19 7.21
N THR A 550 -21.22 11.95 8.29
CA THR A 550 -20.21 12.00 9.35
C THR A 550 -20.85 11.64 10.70
N ASP A 551 -20.04 11.61 11.76
CA ASP A 551 -20.54 11.67 13.12
C ASP A 551 -21.19 13.04 13.42
N SER A 552 -21.80 13.17 14.60
CA SER A 552 -22.64 14.34 14.88
C SER A 552 -21.84 15.62 15.15
N HIS A 553 -22.34 16.73 14.61
CA HIS A 553 -21.79 18.09 14.78
C HIS A 553 -20.39 18.24 14.14
N ALA A 554 -20.33 18.08 12.82
CA ALA A 554 -19.11 18.24 12.01
C ALA A 554 -18.77 19.72 11.81
N ILE A 555 -17.66 20.17 12.37
CA ILE A 555 -17.37 21.61 12.49
C ILE A 555 -16.07 22.05 11.83
N PHE A 556 -15.13 21.15 11.61
CA PHE A 556 -13.86 21.46 10.98
C PHE A 556 -13.43 20.32 10.06
N VAL A 557 -12.81 20.66 8.94
CA VAL A 557 -12.26 19.70 7.97
C VAL A 557 -10.81 20.05 7.64
N SER A 558 -9.99 19.02 7.52
CA SER A 558 -8.68 19.08 6.86
C SER A 558 -8.57 17.97 5.83
N VAL A 559 -7.66 18.15 4.90
CA VAL A 559 -7.43 17.23 3.79
C VAL A 559 -5.95 16.92 3.68
N GLY A 560 -5.66 15.72 3.21
CA GLY A 560 -4.31 15.20 3.07
C GLY A 560 -4.38 13.75 2.63
N ASP A 561 -3.28 13.21 2.16
CA ASP A 561 -3.17 11.79 1.84
C ASP A 561 -2.80 11.03 3.12
N PHE A 562 -3.77 10.36 3.75
CA PHE A 562 -3.57 9.68 5.05
C PHE A 562 -3.16 8.22 4.89
N ASN A 563 -3.27 7.66 3.69
CA ASN A 563 -2.90 6.29 3.36
C ASN A 563 -1.79 6.18 2.29
N ASN A 564 -1.17 7.31 1.93
CA ASN A 564 -0.10 7.42 0.93
C ASN A 564 -0.48 6.84 -0.45
N ASP A 565 -1.74 6.96 -0.85
CA ASP A 565 -2.23 6.47 -2.15
C ASP A 565 -2.26 7.57 -3.25
N ASN A 566 -1.66 8.72 -2.96
CA ASN A 566 -1.62 9.94 -3.78
C ASN A 566 -3.01 10.51 -4.10
N ARG A 567 -4.02 10.24 -3.27
CA ARG A 567 -5.35 10.83 -3.37
C ARG A 567 -5.66 11.58 -2.09
N LEU A 568 -6.43 12.64 -2.22
CA LEU A 568 -6.82 13.42 -1.06
C LEU A 568 -7.89 12.70 -0.25
N ASP A 569 -7.60 12.51 1.02
CA ASP A 569 -8.52 12.06 2.05
C ASP A 569 -9.05 13.25 2.86
N ILE A 570 -10.02 12.96 3.73
CA ILE A 570 -10.69 13.95 4.57
C ILE A 570 -10.65 13.53 6.03
N VAL A 571 -10.25 14.44 6.92
CA VAL A 571 -10.42 14.31 8.37
C VAL A 571 -11.36 15.40 8.89
N ILE A 572 -12.26 15.03 9.80
CA ILE A 572 -13.35 15.88 10.29
C ILE A 572 -13.39 15.84 11.81
N ALA A 573 -13.48 16.99 12.48
CA ALA A 573 -13.77 17.06 13.91
C ALA A 573 -15.29 17.03 14.18
N ASN A 574 -15.72 16.09 15.03
CA ASN A 574 -17.11 15.90 15.44
C ASN A 574 -17.27 16.31 16.91
N TRP A 575 -17.77 17.53 17.14
CA TRP A 575 -17.80 18.16 18.46
C TRP A 575 -18.59 17.35 19.50
N ASP A 576 -19.80 16.90 19.14
CA ASP A 576 -20.73 16.25 20.08
C ASP A 576 -20.35 14.81 20.41
N LYS A 577 -19.62 14.14 19.52
CA LYS A 577 -19.18 12.75 19.72
C LYS A 577 -17.83 12.64 20.40
N ASN A 578 -17.08 13.74 20.51
CA ASN A 578 -15.68 13.71 20.94
C ASN A 578 -14.84 12.79 20.04
N THR A 579 -15.04 12.88 18.73
CA THR A 579 -14.36 12.05 17.75
C THR A 579 -13.82 12.86 16.58
N ILE A 580 -12.84 12.31 15.87
CA ILE A 580 -12.60 12.63 14.47
C ILE A 580 -13.13 11.52 13.58
N SER A 581 -13.58 11.89 12.37
CA SER A 581 -13.91 10.97 11.29
C SER A 581 -12.88 11.11 10.17
N VAL A 582 -12.29 10.01 9.71
CA VAL A 582 -11.41 9.94 8.54
C VAL A 582 -12.15 9.23 7.41
N LEU A 583 -12.19 9.84 6.23
CA LEU A 583 -12.79 9.31 5.02
C LEU A 583 -11.70 9.23 3.95
N ILE A 584 -11.38 8.01 3.51
CA ILE A 584 -10.38 7.75 2.46
C ILE A 584 -10.97 8.08 1.09
N GLY A 585 -10.24 8.84 0.28
CA GLY A 585 -10.59 9.28 -1.05
C GLY A 585 -10.29 8.21 -2.11
N HIS A 586 -11.18 8.09 -3.08
CA HIS A 586 -11.00 7.18 -4.21
C HIS A 586 -10.37 7.87 -5.44
N GLY A 587 -9.94 9.14 -5.30
CA GLY A 587 -9.29 9.90 -6.39
C GLY A 587 -10.19 10.25 -7.57
N ASN A 588 -11.50 10.10 -7.42
CA ASN A 588 -12.51 10.41 -8.45
C ASN A 588 -13.61 11.35 -7.92
N GLY A 589 -13.34 12.03 -6.80
CA GLY A 589 -14.30 12.85 -6.06
C GLY A 589 -15.21 12.08 -5.12
N SER A 590 -15.07 10.75 -5.02
CA SER A 590 -15.81 9.92 -4.06
C SER A 590 -14.96 9.41 -2.90
N PHE A 591 -15.62 9.11 -1.78
CA PHE A 591 -14.99 8.73 -0.52
C PHE A 591 -15.60 7.46 0.06
N GLY A 592 -14.77 6.68 0.75
CA GLY A 592 -15.16 5.51 1.49
C GLY A 592 -15.99 5.83 2.73
N HIS A 593 -16.35 4.78 3.47
CA HIS A 593 -17.04 4.95 4.75
C HIS A 593 -16.13 5.60 5.79
N GLN A 594 -16.71 6.47 6.62
CA GLN A 594 -15.98 7.10 7.72
C GLN A 594 -15.43 6.07 8.71
N ARG A 595 -14.20 6.30 9.16
CA ARG A 595 -13.59 5.66 10.32
C ARG A 595 -13.50 6.66 11.45
N THR A 596 -13.97 6.25 12.62
CA THR A 596 -14.08 7.15 13.77
C THR A 596 -12.99 6.86 14.79
N TYR A 597 -12.29 7.91 15.24
CA TYR A 597 -11.30 7.85 16.31
C TYR A 597 -11.71 8.75 17.47
N SER A 598 -11.64 8.25 18.71
CA SER A 598 -11.97 9.03 19.90
C SER A 598 -10.89 10.04 20.22
N THR A 599 -11.32 11.28 20.49
CA THR A 599 -10.45 12.44 20.81
C THR A 599 -10.62 12.84 22.28
N GLY A 600 -10.16 14.04 22.65
CA GLY A 600 -10.60 14.70 23.88
C GLY A 600 -12.01 15.29 23.73
N SER A 601 -12.46 16.02 24.73
CA SER A 601 -13.81 16.62 24.76
C SER A 601 -13.92 17.82 23.83
N SER A 602 -14.99 17.84 23.02
CA SER A 602 -15.34 18.93 22.10
C SER A 602 -14.18 19.30 21.16
N PRO A 603 -13.77 18.40 20.25
CA PRO A 603 -12.74 18.69 19.26
C PRO A 603 -13.22 19.82 18.34
N THR A 604 -12.38 20.84 18.07
CA THR A 604 -12.79 22.07 17.36
C THR A 604 -12.09 22.32 16.05
N PHE A 605 -10.89 21.77 15.91
CA PHE A 605 -9.99 22.05 14.81
C PHE A 605 -9.10 20.84 14.60
N VAL A 606 -8.75 20.60 13.35
CA VAL A 606 -7.81 19.57 12.94
C VAL A 606 -6.76 20.21 12.05
N THR A 607 -5.50 19.82 12.19
CA THR A 607 -4.45 20.11 11.21
C THR A 607 -3.62 18.85 11.01
N VAL A 608 -2.91 18.76 9.89
CA VAL A 608 -2.27 17.53 9.44
C VAL A 608 -0.86 17.81 8.93
N GLY A 609 0.08 16.93 9.25
CA GLY A 609 1.48 17.03 8.85
C GLY A 609 2.29 15.88 9.44
N ASP A 610 3.47 15.63 8.88
CA ASP A 610 4.37 14.58 9.32
C ASP A 610 5.19 15.03 10.55
N LEU A 611 4.76 14.65 11.76
CA LEU A 611 5.36 15.10 13.03
C LEU A 611 6.48 14.16 13.51
N ASN A 612 6.59 12.97 12.92
CA ASN A 612 7.57 11.95 13.28
C ASN A 612 8.57 11.64 12.14
N ASN A 613 8.47 12.34 11.01
CA ASN A 613 9.27 12.18 9.80
C ASN A 613 9.20 10.76 9.22
N ASP A 614 8.02 10.12 9.28
CA ASP A 614 7.78 8.79 8.73
C ASP A 614 7.13 8.81 7.34
N THR A 615 7.00 10.00 6.73
CA THR A 615 6.39 10.26 5.41
C THR A 615 4.88 10.03 5.35
N ARG A 616 4.24 9.69 6.47
CA ARG A 616 2.77 9.65 6.57
C ARG A 616 2.29 10.89 7.31
N LEU A 617 1.09 11.34 6.96
CA LEU A 617 0.48 12.46 7.66
C LEU A 617 -0.03 12.04 9.04
N ASP A 618 0.34 12.82 10.05
CA ASP A 618 -0.23 12.75 11.39
C ASP A 618 -1.37 13.77 11.54
N ILE A 619 -2.21 13.56 12.56
CA ILE A 619 -3.36 14.42 12.84
C ILE A 619 -3.20 15.08 14.21
N VAL A 620 -3.34 16.41 14.24
CA VAL A 620 -3.35 17.25 15.44
C VAL A 620 -4.76 17.78 15.65
N VAL A 621 -5.39 17.43 16.76
CA VAL A 621 -6.78 17.80 17.09
C VAL A 621 -6.83 18.70 18.32
N VAL A 622 -7.46 19.87 18.20
CA VAL A 622 -7.67 20.77 19.34
C VAL A 622 -8.94 20.37 20.08
N ASN A 623 -8.85 20.10 21.38
CA ASN A 623 -9.98 19.72 22.24
C ASN A 623 -10.32 20.87 23.19
N ASN A 624 -11.38 21.60 22.85
CA ASN A 624 -11.78 22.79 23.58
C ASN A 624 -12.28 22.49 25.00
N GLY A 625 -13.03 21.40 25.17
CA GLY A 625 -13.62 21.03 26.45
C GLY A 625 -12.58 20.63 27.51
N ASP A 626 -11.43 20.12 27.07
CA ASP A 626 -10.36 19.65 27.96
C ASP A 626 -9.18 20.64 28.08
N SER A 627 -9.13 21.68 27.26
CA SER A 627 -7.94 22.55 27.11
C SER A 627 -6.69 21.76 26.74
N THR A 628 -6.83 20.91 25.72
CA THR A 628 -5.76 20.05 25.24
C THR A 628 -5.65 20.04 23.72
N VAL A 629 -4.55 19.50 23.24
CA VAL A 629 -4.37 19.05 21.87
C VAL A 629 -4.05 17.55 21.87
N SER A 630 -4.71 16.79 21.02
CA SER A 630 -4.47 15.37 20.77
C SER A 630 -3.65 15.17 19.51
N ILE A 631 -2.68 14.28 19.56
CA ILE A 631 -1.81 13.89 18.47
C ILE A 631 -2.10 12.44 18.13
N PHE A 632 -2.51 12.18 16.90
CA PHE A 632 -2.64 10.86 16.32
C PHE A 632 -1.54 10.69 15.29
N LEU A 633 -0.64 9.75 15.54
CA LEU A 633 0.34 9.41 14.51
C LEU A 633 -0.35 8.58 13.45
N GLY A 634 -0.01 8.83 12.19
CA GLY A 634 -0.42 7.97 11.09
C GLY A 634 0.33 6.65 11.18
N HIS A 635 -0.37 5.54 11.08
CA HIS A 635 0.23 4.22 10.97
C HIS A 635 -0.29 3.50 9.74
N ARG A 636 0.64 2.81 9.07
CA ARG A 636 0.29 1.88 8.01
C ARG A 636 -0.53 0.74 8.59
N ASN A 637 -1.65 0.44 7.95
CA ASN A 637 -2.47 -0.72 8.26
C ASN A 637 -3.07 -1.25 6.97
N LEU A 638 -2.44 -2.28 6.42
CA LEU A 638 -2.85 -2.82 5.13
C LEU A 638 -4.07 -3.72 5.29
N ALA A 639 -5.01 -3.55 4.38
CA ALA A 639 -6.13 -4.46 4.22
C ALA A 639 -6.11 -5.09 2.83
N LEU A 640 -6.70 -6.28 2.74
CA LEU A 640 -6.98 -6.92 1.46
C LEU A 640 -8.40 -6.59 1.05
N GLU A 641 -8.56 -6.02 -0.14
CA GLU A 641 -9.86 -5.87 -0.78
C GLU A 641 -9.97 -6.86 -1.93
N LYS A 642 -11.06 -7.60 -1.96
CA LYS A 642 -11.37 -8.46 -3.10
C LYS A 642 -11.84 -7.60 -4.27
N GLN A 643 -10.98 -7.43 -5.27
CA GLN A 643 -11.27 -6.61 -6.44
C GLN A 643 -12.13 -7.36 -7.46
N VAL A 644 -11.78 -8.61 -7.77
CA VAL A 644 -12.49 -9.39 -8.78
C VAL A 644 -12.56 -10.88 -8.46
N THR A 645 -13.66 -11.51 -8.88
CA THR A 645 -13.85 -12.96 -8.92
C THR A 645 -13.86 -13.43 -10.36
N LEU A 646 -12.87 -14.22 -10.76
CA LEU A 646 -12.80 -14.83 -12.08
C LEU A 646 -13.44 -16.22 -12.03
N ILE A 647 -14.54 -16.40 -12.74
CA ILE A 647 -15.28 -17.67 -12.76
C ILE A 647 -14.58 -18.63 -13.73
N THR A 648 -14.12 -19.78 -13.24
CA THR A 648 -13.36 -20.77 -14.03
C THR A 648 -14.22 -21.87 -14.66
N GLY A 649 -15.55 -21.74 -14.52
CA GLY A 649 -16.56 -22.68 -15.03
C GLY A 649 -17.04 -23.68 -13.99
N THR A 650 -18.31 -24.09 -14.07
CA THR A 650 -18.94 -24.97 -13.07
C THR A 650 -18.23 -26.32 -12.95
N GLY A 651 -17.84 -26.66 -11.72
CA GLY A 651 -17.13 -27.87 -11.34
C GLY A 651 -15.69 -27.93 -11.83
N SER A 652 -15.04 -26.81 -12.11
CA SER A 652 -13.68 -26.70 -12.66
C SER A 652 -12.58 -27.11 -11.68
N GLN A 653 -12.73 -26.78 -10.40
CA GLN A 653 -11.70 -26.99 -9.36
C GLN A 653 -10.30 -26.49 -9.81
N PRO A 654 -10.09 -25.16 -9.87
CA PRO A 654 -8.78 -24.57 -10.19
C PRO A 654 -7.72 -25.02 -9.19
N ARG A 655 -6.52 -25.37 -9.67
CA ARG A 655 -5.44 -25.93 -8.83
C ARG A 655 -4.20 -25.06 -8.73
N SER A 656 -3.83 -24.43 -9.82
CA SER A 656 -2.62 -23.63 -9.98
C SER A 656 -2.87 -22.63 -11.10
N PHE A 657 -2.03 -21.60 -11.18
CA PHE A 657 -2.09 -20.61 -12.24
C PHE A 657 -0.68 -20.12 -12.56
N ALA A 658 -0.54 -19.50 -13.73
CA ALA A 658 0.62 -18.74 -14.13
C ALA A 658 0.18 -17.32 -14.52
N LEU A 659 1.07 -16.37 -14.24
CA LEU A 659 0.93 -14.98 -14.66
C LEU A 659 1.87 -14.73 -15.84
N GLY A 660 1.51 -13.79 -16.69
CA GLY A 660 2.33 -13.35 -17.81
C GLY A 660 1.49 -12.71 -18.89
N ASP A 661 2.13 -12.10 -19.88
CA ASP A 661 1.46 -11.53 -21.04
C ASP A 661 1.30 -12.62 -22.12
N PHE A 662 0.08 -13.11 -22.31
CA PHE A 662 -0.25 -14.19 -23.27
C PHE A 662 -0.74 -13.66 -24.62
N ASN A 663 -0.85 -12.34 -24.80
CA ASN A 663 -1.35 -11.72 -26.02
C ASN A 663 -0.46 -10.57 -26.56
N ASN A 664 0.64 -10.27 -25.87
CA ASN A 664 1.62 -9.20 -26.14
C ASN A 664 1.04 -7.78 -26.08
N ASP A 665 0.11 -7.51 -25.16
CA ASP A 665 -0.45 -6.17 -24.91
C ASP A 665 0.22 -5.41 -23.74
N ASN A 666 1.28 -6.00 -23.16
CA ASN A 666 1.99 -5.57 -21.97
C ASN A 666 1.12 -5.51 -20.71
N GLN A 667 0.02 -6.25 -20.66
CA GLN A 667 -0.78 -6.44 -19.45
C GLN A 667 -0.55 -7.84 -18.89
N THR A 668 -0.56 -7.94 -17.56
CA THR A 668 -0.48 -9.23 -16.89
C THR A 668 -1.80 -9.98 -17.06
N ASP A 669 -1.75 -11.14 -17.73
CA ASP A 669 -2.87 -12.07 -17.87
C ASP A 669 -2.77 -13.22 -16.85
N ILE A 670 -3.85 -13.99 -16.75
CA ILE A 670 -3.94 -15.14 -15.84
C ILE A 670 -4.32 -16.43 -16.60
N ALA A 671 -3.45 -17.43 -16.55
CA ALA A 671 -3.71 -18.78 -17.03
C ALA A 671 -3.95 -19.74 -15.87
N VAL A 672 -5.12 -20.37 -15.79
CA VAL A 672 -5.57 -21.20 -14.66
C VAL A 672 -5.78 -22.65 -15.10
N VAL A 673 -5.17 -23.61 -14.40
CA VAL A 673 -5.40 -25.04 -14.64
C VAL A 673 -6.60 -25.57 -13.83
N ASN A 674 -7.57 -26.13 -14.54
CA ASN A 674 -8.82 -26.61 -13.98
C ASN A 674 -8.86 -28.14 -13.94
N SER A 675 -8.63 -28.70 -12.76
CA SER A 675 -8.34 -30.12 -12.59
C SER A 675 -9.52 -31.05 -12.87
N ARG A 676 -10.77 -30.58 -12.73
CA ARG A 676 -11.96 -31.42 -12.97
C ARG A 676 -12.55 -31.25 -14.35
N THR A 677 -12.45 -30.06 -14.93
CA THR A 677 -12.93 -29.80 -16.30
C THR A 677 -11.86 -30.05 -17.36
N ASN A 678 -10.66 -30.47 -16.95
CA ASN A 678 -9.56 -30.90 -17.83
C ASN A 678 -9.21 -29.85 -18.89
N ASN A 679 -9.05 -28.61 -18.45
CA ASN A 679 -8.73 -27.48 -19.31
C ASN A 679 -7.83 -26.47 -18.62
N VAL A 680 -7.23 -25.60 -19.43
CA VAL A 680 -6.69 -24.31 -18.98
C VAL A 680 -7.65 -23.20 -19.39
N GLY A 681 -7.92 -22.29 -18.46
CA GLY A 681 -8.61 -21.04 -18.71
C GLY A 681 -7.65 -19.88 -18.79
N ILE A 682 -7.79 -19.03 -19.81
CA ILE A 682 -7.02 -17.79 -19.93
C ILE A 682 -7.96 -16.60 -19.75
N PHE A 683 -7.59 -15.68 -18.86
CA PHE A 683 -8.21 -14.40 -18.63
C PHE A 683 -7.24 -13.31 -19.06
N LEU A 684 -7.58 -12.56 -20.11
CA LEU A 684 -6.74 -11.46 -20.58
C LEU A 684 -7.02 -10.21 -19.75
N GLY A 685 -5.98 -9.58 -19.21
CA GLY A 685 -6.04 -8.41 -18.36
C GLY A 685 -6.20 -7.12 -19.15
N TYR A 686 -6.82 -6.11 -18.53
CA TYR A 686 -6.88 -4.75 -19.08
C TYR A 686 -6.06 -3.73 -18.27
N GLY A 687 -5.27 -4.19 -17.28
CA GLY A 687 -4.47 -3.32 -16.41
C GLY A 687 -5.29 -2.47 -15.44
N ASN A 688 -6.48 -2.94 -15.02
CA ASN A 688 -7.36 -2.21 -14.10
C ASN A 688 -8.35 -3.14 -13.37
N TYR A 689 -7.90 -4.34 -13.00
CA TYR A 689 -8.71 -5.43 -12.44
C TYR A 689 -9.86 -5.95 -13.32
N SER A 690 -10.01 -5.42 -14.53
CA SER A 690 -10.93 -5.96 -15.51
C SER A 690 -10.23 -7.02 -16.36
N PHE A 691 -10.95 -8.10 -16.63
CA PHE A 691 -10.46 -9.21 -17.43
C PHE A 691 -11.49 -9.61 -18.48
N THR A 692 -11.04 -10.25 -19.56
CA THR A 692 -11.95 -10.94 -20.49
C THR A 692 -12.69 -12.06 -19.77
N ASN A 693 -13.79 -12.53 -20.38
CA ASN A 693 -14.29 -13.86 -20.04
C ASN A 693 -13.23 -14.92 -20.32
N GLN A 694 -13.25 -16.00 -19.53
CA GLN A 694 -12.33 -17.12 -19.70
C GLN A 694 -12.40 -17.70 -21.11
N THR A 695 -11.24 -17.81 -21.77
CA THR A 695 -11.08 -18.65 -22.96
C THR A 695 -10.50 -19.98 -22.52
N THR A 696 -11.16 -21.09 -22.86
CA THR A 696 -10.76 -22.42 -22.38
C THR A 696 -10.15 -23.28 -23.48
N PHE A 697 -9.06 -23.96 -23.14
CA PHE A 697 -8.42 -24.96 -24.01
C PHE A 697 -8.38 -26.30 -23.30
N LEU A 698 -8.95 -27.34 -23.93
CA LEU A 698 -8.92 -28.70 -23.39
C LEU A 698 -7.49 -29.23 -23.36
N THR A 699 -7.17 -29.95 -22.30
CA THR A 699 -5.91 -30.67 -22.13
C THR A 699 -6.19 -32.08 -21.62
N GLY A 700 -5.14 -32.79 -21.22
CA GLY A 700 -5.24 -34.11 -20.62
C GLY A 700 -6.02 -34.09 -19.29
N THR A 701 -6.22 -35.25 -18.68
CA THR A 701 -7.09 -35.36 -17.51
C THR A 701 -6.36 -35.04 -16.22
N THR A 702 -7.03 -34.33 -15.32
CA THR A 702 -6.51 -33.88 -14.03
C THR A 702 -5.24 -33.03 -14.20
N PRO A 703 -5.29 -31.89 -14.89
CA PRO A 703 -4.16 -30.95 -14.94
C PRO A 703 -3.87 -30.40 -13.55
N ILE A 704 -2.60 -30.38 -13.15
CA ILE A 704 -2.21 -29.99 -11.78
C ILE A 704 -1.06 -29.00 -11.67
N SER A 705 -0.20 -28.89 -12.69
CA SER A 705 0.95 -27.97 -12.71
C SER A 705 0.97 -27.25 -14.04
N ILE A 706 1.38 -25.99 -14.01
CA ILE A 706 1.54 -25.12 -15.17
C ILE A 706 2.93 -24.49 -15.16
N ALA A 707 3.52 -24.32 -16.34
CA ALA A 707 4.71 -23.52 -16.57
C ALA A 707 4.52 -22.70 -17.85
N THR A 708 5.22 -21.59 -17.95
CA THR A 708 5.13 -20.67 -19.09
C THR A 708 6.52 -20.30 -19.61
N GLY A 709 6.60 -20.04 -20.90
CA GLY A 709 7.84 -19.63 -21.57
C GLY A 709 7.63 -19.56 -23.09
N ASP A 710 8.46 -18.81 -23.79
CA ASP A 710 8.39 -18.67 -25.25
C ASP A 710 9.08 -19.87 -25.93
N LEU A 711 8.32 -20.91 -26.26
CA LEU A 711 8.81 -22.16 -26.86
C LEU A 711 9.04 -22.03 -28.37
N ASN A 712 8.48 -21.00 -29.00
CA ASN A 712 8.46 -20.84 -30.45
C ASN A 712 9.22 -19.59 -30.96
N LYS A 713 9.69 -18.75 -30.03
CA LYS A 713 10.44 -17.51 -30.24
C LYS A 713 9.66 -16.40 -30.95
N ASP A 714 8.35 -16.31 -30.71
CA ASP A 714 7.53 -15.21 -31.20
C ASP A 714 7.40 -14.04 -30.20
N ASN A 715 8.02 -14.16 -29.02
CA ASN A 715 7.90 -13.27 -27.85
C ASN A 715 6.50 -13.25 -27.23
N ILE A 716 5.70 -14.28 -27.45
CA ILE A 716 4.46 -14.53 -26.73
C ILE A 716 4.69 -15.71 -25.79
N LEU A 717 4.21 -15.63 -24.55
CA LEU A 717 4.36 -16.74 -23.63
C LEU A 717 3.48 -17.92 -24.06
N ASP A 718 4.10 -19.10 -24.17
CA ASP A 718 3.40 -20.37 -24.37
C ASP A 718 3.13 -21.03 -23.00
N ILE A 719 2.18 -21.98 -22.98
CA ILE A 719 1.73 -22.66 -21.77
C ILE A 719 2.01 -24.17 -21.85
N ILE A 720 2.60 -24.72 -20.79
CA ILE A 720 2.83 -26.14 -20.61
C ILE A 720 2.09 -26.62 -19.36
N ILE A 721 1.38 -27.74 -19.49
CA ILE A 721 0.54 -28.29 -18.42
C ILE A 721 0.90 -29.75 -18.18
N ALA A 722 1.15 -30.12 -16.93
CA ALA A 722 1.27 -31.52 -16.51
C ALA A 722 -0.12 -32.12 -16.21
N ASN A 723 -0.48 -33.17 -16.96
CA ASN A 723 -1.77 -33.86 -16.85
C ASN A 723 -1.60 -35.18 -16.12
N HIS A 724 -2.02 -35.19 -14.85
CA HIS A 724 -1.70 -36.24 -13.90
C HIS A 724 -2.31 -37.60 -14.27
N ASP A 725 -3.54 -37.65 -14.81
CA ASP A 725 -4.22 -38.94 -15.02
C ASP A 725 -4.06 -39.48 -16.45
N THR A 726 -3.64 -38.65 -17.42
CA THR A 726 -3.35 -39.07 -18.81
C THR A 726 -1.89 -39.39 -19.06
N ASP A 727 -1.00 -39.20 -18.08
CA ASP A 727 0.44 -39.41 -18.24
C ASP A 727 1.01 -38.61 -19.42
N SER A 728 0.63 -37.34 -19.48
CA SER A 728 0.97 -36.47 -20.60
C SER A 728 1.24 -35.03 -20.16
N ILE A 729 1.85 -34.27 -21.05
CA ILE A 729 1.81 -32.81 -21.01
C ILE A 729 0.98 -32.25 -22.16
N GLY A 730 0.29 -31.15 -21.88
CA GLY A 730 -0.31 -30.28 -22.89
C GLY A 730 0.59 -29.09 -23.18
N VAL A 731 0.75 -28.75 -24.45
CA VAL A 731 1.49 -27.56 -24.94
C VAL A 731 0.53 -26.68 -25.74
N PHE A 732 0.42 -25.42 -25.36
CA PHE A 732 -0.42 -24.41 -26.00
C PHE A 732 0.46 -23.24 -26.41
N LEU A 733 0.47 -22.92 -27.71
CA LEU A 733 1.25 -21.81 -28.21
C LEU A 733 0.43 -20.52 -28.14
N GLY A 734 1.07 -19.44 -27.70
CA GLY A 734 0.56 -18.07 -27.83
C GLY A 734 0.34 -17.72 -29.30
N ALA A 735 -0.62 -16.84 -29.57
CA ALA A 735 -1.00 -16.47 -30.94
C ALA A 735 -1.57 -15.06 -31.02
#